data_AF-A0A367JQA4-F1
#
_entry.id   AF-A0A367JQA4-F1
#
_cell.length_a   1.000
_cell.length_b   1.000
_cell.length_c   1.000
_cell.angle_alpha   90.00
_cell.angle_beta   90.00
_cell.angle_gamma   90.00
#
_symmetry.space_group_name_H-M   'P 1'
#
loop_
_entity.id
_entity.type
_entity.pdbx_description
1 polymer ?
#
loop_
_entity_poly.entity_id
_entity_poly.type
_entity_poly.pdbx_seq_one_letter_code
_entity_poly.pdbx_strand_id
1 'polypeptide(L)'
;MQPILKADEQQLTSTQTNGYVKQVNGTPKSKPNQEKIVLPVEMASMISLKSLIGKLVHKSYADLLTLTDTLPSMSDVEKKRQILNYTTFVRKQFLKLLVLVKWADCADDIQMCQNIMAFLANQNKMFQDTVDYLHKIHIELPAARVRNFDIPTAVDVLTTGTYQRMPTKLKDMIHPPPFTDEEVLETFQQMNDTIRVRMLTEEVLPSPMQKYRIENGRIYFSIDNEFEVALTLMGQSHARRWWIVSLDILVQASSCEESASDLDISLSDAQKQHLRMNAQKQLIPPATAEGEENKATKLFFPLVNLYDYLHLCCLNMQLEMLHIQFLMLAKTKWLDQLKVQMDSSRAKLIITYWGGGSPAAHWARPQPEKEASKSTVLELSVSDEHEKESAKKNMAITVRDESKGLIQKAGIGASVRLAETDPADKPKIVSLLKYPKNCLDILWGDSKNLHTNAKLLNASDLNAEELLLHATEYHSHCIKDKLRQLLQSQKEFLEDNGLYLLEKQKDNENPLVIRYRHEKYISIYIDSRTGKVKAYETKNESNEENVKLAGLEDRLNNDPENIAKHLLWLRSDIVIREIISLAKLLNLQPYHPSQMNLRAEDFIKLFGDVIPSNKTEKYPSHCVFLQFSQFDNWYFVIATIKNEFKSWLCCLNIYQAVADLIYIDCDELRRKEAKKIVGSSKRQLEDDVEKTSSQCDSKKRKLSRDLSVVVQHDYSDKFDSLIMDFQYLAQLDSLCRGYITNRKIELQLQTYKEALHYHKRPLLDTVLPVETQVKSHPVSYKMETICLPRQDLLRVCAYYYHPGDGKRKEKKTETIPWIEKLLPRMKNEILVRSFGWWNCGRGECYVVFQDRIDCERMTLQEDDIEDHISLDKVNHTISFTYANIDNCVDQFLNDWERIFMMINLSRQVHSVWFTKYKDQLTFQPTNLQKLLFIYAKQYTCTIHWTSSAKGRSRRYDIEFGVVGEPSNNKSNALSASSNPHWKILTQLRDILNEKRDLIYFVQILFHTLPELLEFVC
;
A
#
# COMPACT_ATOMS: atom_id res chain seq x y z
N MET A 1 77.09 -21.70 -4.16
CA MET A 1 76.96 -23.05 -4.73
C MET A 1 75.92 -22.98 -5.85
N GLN A 2 76.36 -23.06 -7.12
CA GLN A 2 75.54 -23.31 -8.34
C GLN A 2 74.37 -22.33 -8.71
N PRO A 3 73.86 -22.33 -9.97
CA PRO A 3 73.77 -21.07 -10.76
C PRO A 3 72.48 -20.87 -11.63
N ILE A 4 72.62 -20.00 -12.66
CA ILE A 4 71.82 -19.81 -13.90
C ILE A 4 70.46 -19.06 -13.81
N LEU A 5 70.37 -17.84 -14.37
CA LEU A 5 69.72 -17.57 -15.69
C LEU A 5 69.62 -16.08 -16.09
N LYS A 6 70.20 -15.79 -17.26
CA LYS A 6 69.89 -14.79 -18.31
C LYS A 6 69.66 -13.30 -17.97
N ALA A 7 70.14 -12.48 -18.91
CA ALA A 7 70.00 -11.03 -18.96
C ALA A 7 68.74 -10.62 -19.75
N ASP A 8 68.33 -9.37 -19.56
CA ASP A 8 67.78 -8.55 -20.64
C ASP A 8 68.31 -7.10 -20.53
N GLU A 9 68.23 -6.38 -21.64
CA GLU A 9 69.06 -5.23 -21.96
C GLU A 9 68.50 -3.89 -21.45
N GLN A 10 69.40 -2.97 -21.06
CA GLN A 10 69.17 -1.53 -21.20
C GLN A 10 70.51 -0.78 -21.28
N GLN A 11 71.00 -0.57 -22.50
CA GLN A 11 72.21 0.20 -22.76
C GLN A 11 71.93 1.70 -22.68
N LEU A 12 72.84 2.45 -22.04
CA LEU A 12 72.96 3.88 -22.27
C LEU A 12 73.30 4.12 -23.74
N THR A 13 72.43 4.80 -24.48
CA THR A 13 72.79 5.32 -25.80
C THR A 13 73.56 6.63 -25.66
N SER A 14 74.72 6.66 -26.30
CA SER A 14 75.68 7.74 -26.24
C SER A 14 75.28 8.94 -27.08
N THR A 15 75.84 10.09 -26.71
CA THR A 15 76.00 11.26 -27.58
C THR A 15 76.62 10.86 -28.93
N GLN A 16 75.86 10.97 -30.02
CA GLN A 16 76.45 10.99 -31.37
C GLN A 16 76.80 12.42 -31.77
N THR A 17 78.10 12.69 -31.76
CA THR A 17 78.71 13.79 -32.50
C THR A 17 78.52 13.60 -34.00
N ASN A 18 77.95 14.59 -34.69
CA ASN A 18 78.22 14.79 -36.13
C ASN A 18 79.24 15.92 -36.28
N GLY A 19 80.51 15.54 -36.47
CA GLY A 19 81.60 16.48 -36.64
C GLY A 19 81.70 16.99 -38.08
N TYR A 20 81.95 18.29 -38.24
CA TYR A 20 82.42 18.84 -39.51
C TYR A 20 83.95 18.67 -39.62
N VAL A 21 84.38 17.68 -40.39
CA VAL A 21 85.78 17.53 -40.81
C VAL A 21 86.08 18.53 -41.93
N LYS A 22 87.20 19.24 -41.85
CA LYS A 22 87.70 20.12 -42.92
C LYS A 22 88.26 19.30 -44.10
N GLN A 23 87.76 19.54 -45.30
CA GLN A 23 88.51 19.45 -46.56
C GLN A 23 88.23 20.75 -47.34
N VAL A 24 89.16 21.70 -47.39
CA VAL A 24 90.26 21.85 -48.38
C VAL A 24 89.77 22.41 -49.73
N ASN A 25 90.06 23.71 -49.92
CA ASN A 25 90.31 24.48 -51.14
C ASN A 25 89.50 24.24 -52.44
N GLY A 26 88.73 25.27 -52.83
CA GLY A 26 88.22 25.46 -54.19
C GLY A 26 87.52 26.81 -54.37
N THR A 27 88.23 27.82 -54.89
CA THR A 27 87.67 29.15 -55.22
C THR A 27 86.99 29.13 -56.62
N PRO A 28 86.31 30.21 -57.05
CA PRO A 28 84.98 30.64 -56.59
C PRO A 28 83.97 30.73 -57.77
N LYS A 29 82.68 31.04 -57.47
CA LYS A 29 81.68 31.79 -58.29
C LYS A 29 80.27 31.15 -58.29
N SER A 30 79.35 31.70 -57.51
CA SER A 30 78.19 32.43 -58.07
C SER A 30 77.37 33.12 -56.96
N LYS A 31 77.04 34.40 -57.23
CA LYS A 31 76.09 35.37 -56.63
C LYS A 31 75.45 35.09 -55.24
N PRO A 32 75.32 36.13 -54.38
CA PRO A 32 74.74 35.99 -53.05
C PRO A 32 73.22 35.85 -53.10
N ASN A 33 72.69 34.69 -52.70
CA ASN A 33 71.36 34.64 -52.11
C ASN A 33 71.50 35.06 -50.64
N GLN A 34 70.63 35.96 -50.18
CA GLN A 34 70.58 36.36 -48.78
C GLN A 34 70.13 35.15 -47.94
N GLU A 35 71.06 34.55 -47.20
CA GLU A 35 70.73 33.53 -46.21
C GLU A 35 69.86 34.18 -45.12
N LYS A 36 68.56 33.85 -45.09
CA LYS A 36 67.69 34.22 -43.98
C LYS A 36 68.25 33.61 -42.70
N ILE A 37 68.60 34.44 -41.74
CA ILE A 37 69.00 34.01 -40.39
C ILE A 37 67.85 33.17 -39.81
N VAL A 38 68.09 31.88 -39.62
CA VAL A 38 67.11 30.96 -39.05
C VAL A 38 67.14 31.10 -37.54
N LEU A 39 66.08 31.69 -36.98
CA LEU A 39 65.88 31.74 -35.53
C LEU A 39 65.33 30.40 -35.02
N PRO A 40 65.68 29.97 -33.80
CA PRO A 40 65.03 28.84 -33.14
C PRO A 40 63.54 29.16 -32.93
N VAL A 41 62.67 28.18 -33.17
CA VAL A 41 61.21 28.35 -33.12
C VAL A 41 60.67 27.87 -31.77
N GLU A 42 60.10 28.79 -30.99
CA GLU A 42 59.53 28.48 -29.67
C GLU A 42 58.06 28.09 -29.77
N MET A 43 57.79 26.79 -29.60
CA MET A 43 56.43 26.21 -29.67
C MET A 43 55.89 25.76 -28.31
N ALA A 44 56.67 25.85 -27.23
CA ALA A 44 56.43 25.13 -25.96
C ALA A 44 55.14 25.52 -25.21
N SER A 45 54.47 26.61 -25.59
CA SER A 45 53.23 27.12 -24.99
C SER A 45 52.08 27.28 -25.99
N MET A 46 52.24 26.85 -27.24
CA MET A 46 51.25 27.07 -28.31
C MET A 46 50.34 25.86 -28.55
N ILE A 47 49.06 26.13 -28.84
CA ILE A 47 48.04 25.12 -29.15
C ILE A 47 47.57 25.33 -30.58
N SER A 48 47.54 24.25 -31.39
CA SER A 48 47.09 24.35 -32.78
C SER A 48 45.60 24.70 -32.88
N LEU A 49 45.29 25.71 -33.69
CA LEU A 49 43.91 26.19 -33.92
C LEU A 49 42.98 25.06 -34.39
N LYS A 50 43.48 24.12 -35.22
CA LYS A 50 42.76 22.90 -35.63
C LYS A 50 42.32 22.04 -34.43
N SER A 51 43.17 21.87 -33.42
CA SER A 51 42.83 21.11 -32.21
C SER A 51 41.76 21.83 -31.39
N LEU A 52 41.85 23.16 -31.28
CA LEU A 52 40.87 23.98 -30.56
C LEU A 52 39.49 23.95 -31.23
N ILE A 53 39.42 24.13 -32.56
CA ILE A 53 38.18 24.04 -33.34
C ILE A 53 37.56 22.65 -33.17
N GLY A 54 38.34 21.59 -33.39
CA GLY A 54 37.86 20.21 -33.26
C GLY A 54 37.29 19.91 -31.88
N LYS A 55 38.03 20.27 -30.81
CA LYS A 55 37.57 20.09 -29.42
C LYS A 55 36.30 20.89 -29.11
N LEU A 56 36.17 22.13 -29.61
CA LEU A 56 34.97 22.93 -29.36
C LEU A 56 33.74 22.38 -30.09
N VAL A 57 33.90 21.91 -31.34
CA VAL A 57 32.82 21.28 -32.12
C VAL A 57 32.38 19.97 -31.46
N HIS A 58 33.32 19.09 -31.12
CA HIS A 58 33.00 17.84 -30.41
C HIS A 58 32.32 18.08 -29.05
N LYS A 59 32.82 19.04 -28.25
CA LYS A 59 32.18 19.40 -26.98
C LYS A 59 30.77 19.93 -27.20
N SER A 60 30.57 20.85 -28.14
CA SER A 60 29.23 21.42 -28.42
C SER A 60 28.25 20.32 -28.86
N TYR A 61 28.70 19.36 -29.66
CA TYR A 61 27.88 18.21 -30.07
C TYR A 61 27.54 17.27 -28.90
N ALA A 62 28.50 16.95 -28.03
CA ALA A 62 28.27 16.12 -26.85
C ALA A 62 27.35 16.82 -25.81
N ASP A 63 27.55 18.11 -25.60
CA ASP A 63 26.70 18.94 -24.74
C ASP A 63 25.27 19.05 -25.32
N LEU A 64 25.08 19.01 -26.66
CA LEU A 64 23.75 18.92 -27.31
C LEU A 64 23.09 17.55 -27.17
N LEU A 65 23.87 16.47 -27.29
CA LEU A 65 23.37 15.09 -27.18
C LEU A 65 22.84 14.84 -25.77
N THR A 66 23.63 15.16 -24.74
CA THR A 66 23.23 15.03 -23.33
C THR A 66 22.02 15.92 -22.97
N LEU A 67 21.91 17.10 -23.58
CA LEU A 67 20.71 17.93 -23.46
C LEU A 67 19.50 17.27 -24.14
N THR A 68 19.67 16.64 -25.31
CA THR A 68 18.61 15.92 -26.02
C THR A 68 18.09 14.72 -25.22
N ASP A 69 18.96 13.99 -24.52
CA ASP A 69 18.58 12.87 -23.66
C ASP A 69 17.83 13.31 -22.38
N THR A 70 18.12 14.51 -21.87
CA THR A 70 17.56 15.03 -20.62
C THR A 70 16.31 15.90 -20.82
N LEU A 71 16.08 16.48 -22.00
CA LEU A 71 14.89 17.26 -22.31
C LEU A 71 13.55 16.49 -22.17
N PRO A 72 13.40 15.19 -22.53
CA PRO A 72 12.12 14.49 -22.47
C PRO A 72 11.48 14.48 -21.08
N SER A 73 12.28 14.30 -20.01
CA SER A 73 11.82 14.16 -18.63
C SER A 73 11.49 15.47 -17.91
N MET A 74 11.82 16.63 -18.49
CA MET A 74 11.58 17.95 -17.89
C MET A 74 10.19 18.51 -18.23
N SER A 75 9.78 19.59 -17.55
CA SER A 75 8.58 20.36 -17.92
C SER A 75 8.83 21.27 -19.12
N ASP A 76 7.81 21.60 -19.92
CA ASP A 76 7.95 22.40 -21.16
C ASP A 76 8.59 23.80 -20.93
N VAL A 77 8.31 24.43 -19.78
CA VAL A 77 8.95 25.69 -19.39
C VAL A 77 10.45 25.49 -19.14
N GLU A 78 10.83 24.41 -18.46
CA GLU A 78 12.24 24.13 -18.17
C GLU A 78 13.01 23.70 -19.43
N LYS A 79 12.38 22.93 -20.32
CA LYS A 79 12.93 22.58 -21.65
C LYS A 79 13.34 23.84 -22.42
N LYS A 80 12.43 24.82 -22.53
CA LYS A 80 12.68 26.10 -23.21
C LYS A 80 13.82 26.89 -22.55
N ARG A 81 13.88 26.90 -21.21
CA ARG A 81 14.96 27.56 -20.45
C ARG A 81 16.33 26.93 -20.70
N GLN A 82 16.43 25.60 -20.65
CA GLN A 82 17.69 24.89 -20.85
C GLN A 82 18.20 25.01 -22.30
N ILE A 83 17.32 24.90 -23.30
CA ILE A 83 17.67 25.13 -24.71
C ILE A 83 18.22 26.55 -24.92
N LEU A 84 17.58 27.57 -24.34
CA LEU A 84 18.03 28.95 -24.44
C LEU A 84 19.40 29.17 -23.78
N ASN A 85 19.62 28.60 -22.58
CA ASN A 85 20.88 28.67 -21.86
C ASN A 85 22.02 28.01 -22.66
N TYR A 86 21.80 26.80 -23.16
CA TYR A 86 22.75 26.07 -24.00
C TYR A 86 23.10 26.85 -25.28
N THR A 87 22.09 27.32 -26.02
CA THR A 87 22.29 28.10 -27.25
C THR A 87 23.09 29.37 -26.99
N THR A 88 22.80 30.07 -25.88
CA THR A 88 23.51 31.29 -25.47
C THR A 88 24.96 31.00 -25.07
N PHE A 89 25.21 29.92 -24.34
CA PHE A 89 26.56 29.50 -23.95
C PHE A 89 27.40 29.12 -25.17
N VAL A 90 26.89 28.23 -26.03
CA VAL A 90 27.58 27.76 -27.23
C VAL A 90 27.86 28.92 -28.19
N ARG A 91 26.89 29.81 -28.42
CA ARG A 91 27.09 31.05 -29.19
C ARG A 91 28.25 31.89 -28.62
N LYS A 92 28.35 32.06 -27.30
CA LYS A 92 29.46 32.80 -26.67
C LYS A 92 30.82 32.13 -26.92
N GLN A 93 30.92 30.79 -26.91
CA GLN A 93 32.18 30.11 -27.20
C GLN A 93 32.57 30.21 -28.68
N PHE A 94 31.62 30.05 -29.60
CA PHE A 94 31.89 30.24 -31.04
C PHE A 94 32.24 31.70 -31.38
N LEU A 95 31.69 32.69 -30.67
CA LEU A 95 32.13 34.09 -30.80
C LEU A 95 33.58 34.29 -30.34
N LYS A 96 34.01 33.65 -29.25
CA LYS A 96 35.43 33.67 -28.83
C LYS A 96 36.34 32.99 -29.87
N LEU A 97 35.91 31.84 -30.40
CA LEU A 97 36.63 31.17 -31.47
C LEU A 97 36.73 32.04 -32.73
N LEU A 98 35.67 32.76 -33.09
CA LEU A 98 35.68 33.70 -34.22
C LEU A 98 36.69 34.85 -34.02
N VAL A 99 36.84 35.35 -32.78
CA VAL A 99 37.88 36.33 -32.44
C VAL A 99 39.27 35.70 -32.64
N LEU A 100 39.50 34.48 -32.13
CA LEU A 100 40.79 33.79 -32.30
C LEU A 100 41.12 33.50 -33.77
N VAL A 101 40.13 33.13 -34.60
CA VAL A 101 40.31 32.94 -36.04
C VAL A 101 40.71 34.25 -36.73
N LYS A 102 40.09 35.38 -36.37
CA LYS A 102 40.49 36.72 -36.89
C LYS A 102 41.88 37.15 -36.45
N TRP A 103 42.38 36.67 -35.32
CA TRP A 103 43.75 36.93 -34.85
C TRP A 103 44.77 35.93 -35.40
N ALA A 104 44.33 34.79 -35.93
CA ALA A 104 45.20 33.77 -36.51
C ALA A 104 45.88 34.26 -37.81
N ASP A 105 45.28 35.21 -38.51
CA ASP A 105 45.89 35.87 -39.68
C ASP A 105 47.21 36.61 -39.34
N CYS A 106 47.41 36.98 -38.07
CA CYS A 106 48.64 37.59 -37.56
C CYS A 106 49.55 36.62 -36.78
N ALA A 107 49.24 35.31 -36.77
CA ALA A 107 49.94 34.34 -35.94
C ALA A 107 51.42 34.17 -36.33
N ASP A 108 51.75 34.23 -37.62
CA ASP A 108 53.12 34.07 -38.12
C ASP A 108 54.03 35.23 -37.68
N ASP A 109 53.52 36.47 -37.70
CA ASP A 109 54.22 37.65 -37.19
C ASP A 109 54.46 37.56 -35.68
N ILE A 110 53.44 37.14 -34.92
CA ILE A 110 53.53 36.94 -33.46
C ILE A 110 54.54 35.84 -33.13
N GLN A 111 54.54 34.73 -33.86
CA GLN A 111 55.53 33.66 -33.72
C GLN A 111 56.94 34.18 -34.01
N MET A 112 57.12 35.01 -35.05
CA MET A 112 58.42 35.61 -35.35
C MET A 112 58.89 36.54 -34.22
N CYS A 113 58.02 37.40 -33.68
CA CYS A 113 58.33 38.21 -32.51
C CYS A 113 58.70 37.36 -31.28
N GLN A 114 57.98 36.26 -31.04
CA GLN A 114 58.26 35.35 -29.93
C GLN A 114 59.62 34.65 -30.07
N ASN A 115 59.97 34.19 -31.28
CA ASN A 115 61.27 33.61 -31.59
C ASN A 115 62.42 34.62 -31.38
N ILE A 116 62.21 35.89 -31.77
CA ILE A 116 63.18 36.97 -31.55
C ILE A 116 63.35 37.24 -30.05
N MET A 117 62.26 37.35 -29.28
CA MET A 117 62.33 37.58 -27.82
C MET A 117 63.03 36.42 -27.09
N ALA A 118 62.74 35.17 -27.45
CA ALA A 118 63.38 34.00 -26.87
C ALA A 118 64.89 33.95 -27.18
N PHE A 119 65.28 34.26 -28.43
CA PHE A 119 66.68 34.36 -28.81
C PHE A 119 67.41 35.45 -28.00
N LEU A 120 66.83 36.65 -27.88
CA LEU A 120 67.41 37.76 -27.12
C LEU A 120 67.52 37.44 -25.62
N ALA A 121 66.50 36.79 -25.04
CA ALA A 121 66.54 36.33 -23.65
C ALA A 121 67.66 35.31 -23.41
N ASN A 122 67.85 34.37 -24.35
CA ASN A 122 68.95 33.40 -24.27
C ASN A 122 70.33 34.08 -24.39
N GLN A 123 70.50 35.06 -25.29
CA GLN A 123 71.75 35.84 -25.37
C GLN A 123 72.03 36.60 -24.06
N ASN A 124 71.01 37.23 -23.47
CA ASN A 124 71.17 37.93 -22.20
C ASN A 124 71.56 36.98 -21.06
N LYS A 125 71.00 35.76 -21.04
CA LYS A 125 71.42 34.71 -20.13
C LYS A 125 72.88 34.31 -20.35
N MET A 126 73.32 34.10 -21.60
CA MET A 126 74.72 33.75 -21.89
C MET A 126 75.71 34.83 -21.38
N PHE A 127 75.34 36.11 -21.41
CA PHE A 127 76.16 37.16 -20.79
C PHE A 127 76.24 37.02 -19.26
N GLN A 128 75.12 36.74 -18.58
CA GLN A 128 75.12 36.48 -17.13
C GLN A 128 75.94 35.24 -16.77
N ASP A 129 75.68 34.11 -17.43
CA ASP A 129 76.42 32.85 -17.25
C ASP A 129 77.94 33.05 -17.48
N THR A 130 78.33 33.92 -18.42
CA THR A 130 79.74 34.26 -18.69
C THR A 130 80.36 35.11 -17.57
N VAL A 131 79.63 36.10 -17.04
CA VAL A 131 80.08 36.92 -15.89
C VAL A 131 80.23 36.05 -14.64
N ASP A 132 79.27 35.17 -14.37
CA ASP A 132 79.32 34.23 -13.25
C ASP A 132 80.48 33.24 -13.39
N TYR A 133 80.75 32.75 -14.61
CA TYR A 133 81.90 31.88 -14.87
C TYR A 133 83.24 32.62 -14.67
N LEU A 134 83.33 33.89 -15.09
CA LEU A 134 84.53 34.71 -14.89
C LEU A 134 84.73 35.07 -13.40
N HIS A 135 83.64 35.30 -12.66
CA HIS A 135 83.67 35.46 -11.20
C HIS A 135 84.06 34.16 -10.48
N LYS A 136 83.58 33.01 -10.95
CA LYS A 136 84.02 31.70 -10.46
C LYS A 136 85.52 31.49 -10.66
N ILE A 137 86.06 31.80 -11.85
CA ILE A 137 87.51 31.78 -12.09
C ILE A 137 88.23 32.73 -11.11
N HIS A 138 87.68 33.92 -10.84
CA HIS A 138 88.25 34.84 -9.85
C HIS A 138 88.26 34.28 -8.42
N ILE A 139 87.22 33.53 -8.01
CA ILE A 139 87.16 32.84 -6.71
C ILE A 139 88.16 31.67 -6.64
N GLU A 140 88.34 30.94 -7.75
CA GLU A 140 89.23 29.77 -7.83
C GLU A 140 90.72 30.15 -7.99
N LEU A 141 91.04 31.28 -8.64
CA LEU A 141 92.41 31.74 -8.88
C LEU A 141 93.26 31.89 -7.59
N PRO A 142 92.74 32.38 -6.45
CA PRO A 142 93.42 32.33 -5.15
C PRO A 142 93.88 30.94 -4.70
N ALA A 143 93.25 29.84 -5.15
CA ALA A 143 93.67 28.47 -4.81
C ALA A 143 94.92 28.03 -5.59
N ALA A 144 95.15 28.60 -6.78
CA ALA A 144 96.39 28.41 -7.55
C ALA A 144 97.58 29.18 -6.96
N ARG A 145 97.35 30.11 -6.01
CA ARG A 145 98.41 30.89 -5.34
C ARG A 145 98.68 30.36 -3.94
N VAL A 146 99.89 29.86 -3.72
CA VAL A 146 100.39 29.55 -2.37
C VAL A 146 100.37 30.83 -1.51
N ARG A 147 99.71 30.76 -0.35
CA ARG A 147 99.69 31.86 0.64
C ARG A 147 100.92 31.77 1.54
N ASN A 148 101.27 32.88 2.21
CA ASN A 148 102.30 32.87 3.25
C ASN A 148 101.90 31.89 4.37
N PHE A 149 102.88 31.12 4.87
CA PHE A 149 102.67 30.16 5.94
C PHE A 149 102.50 30.86 7.30
N ASP A 150 101.47 30.46 8.05
CA ASP A 150 101.15 31.01 9.37
C ASP A 150 101.95 30.29 10.48
N ILE A 151 103.22 30.68 10.61
CA ILE A 151 104.15 30.11 11.61
C ILE A 151 103.61 30.28 13.05
N PRO A 152 103.05 31.42 13.48
CA PRO A 152 102.49 31.58 14.83
C PRO A 152 101.44 30.52 15.21
N THR A 153 100.43 30.27 14.38
CA THR A 153 99.41 29.26 14.73
C THR A 153 99.94 27.84 14.61
N ALA A 154 100.90 27.58 13.71
CA ALA A 154 101.60 26.30 13.66
C ALA A 154 102.39 26.02 14.96
N VAL A 155 102.99 27.04 15.59
CA VAL A 155 103.65 26.91 16.91
C VAL A 155 102.63 26.66 18.02
N ASP A 156 101.51 27.41 18.06
CA ASP A 156 100.45 27.21 19.06
C ASP A 156 99.90 25.77 19.01
N VAL A 157 99.64 25.23 17.80
CA VAL A 157 99.17 23.84 17.59
C VAL A 157 100.25 22.81 17.92
N LEU A 158 101.51 23.02 17.50
CA LEU A 158 102.61 22.10 17.80
C LEU A 158 102.90 21.99 19.30
N THR A 159 102.74 23.09 20.05
CA THR A 159 103.04 23.14 21.48
C THR A 159 101.87 22.74 22.37
N THR A 160 100.63 23.05 21.97
CA THR A 160 99.44 22.85 22.83
C THR A 160 98.32 22.02 22.19
N GLY A 161 98.57 21.40 21.03
CA GLY A 161 97.63 20.55 20.30
C GLY A 161 96.40 21.28 19.75
N THR A 162 96.25 22.59 20.01
CA THR A 162 95.02 23.35 19.76
C THR A 162 95.32 24.80 19.37
N TYR A 163 94.35 25.46 18.73
CA TYR A 163 94.47 26.87 18.33
C TYR A 163 94.09 27.81 19.48
N GLN A 164 95.04 28.56 20.02
CA GLN A 164 94.78 29.53 21.09
C GLN A 164 94.21 30.86 20.59
N ARG A 165 94.58 31.28 19.38
CA ARG A 165 94.24 32.60 18.80
C ARG A 165 92.99 32.61 17.92
N MET A 166 92.23 31.51 17.89
CA MET A 166 91.04 31.41 17.03
C MET A 166 89.89 32.28 17.57
N PRO A 167 89.26 33.13 16.74
CA PRO A 167 88.10 33.92 17.15
C PRO A 167 86.95 33.03 17.65
N THR A 168 86.40 33.35 18.83
CA THR A 168 85.31 32.56 19.45
C THR A 168 84.07 32.44 18.58
N LYS A 169 83.73 33.49 17.82
CA LYS A 169 82.62 33.50 16.84
C LYS A 169 82.68 32.40 15.78
N LEU A 170 83.85 31.82 15.54
CA LEU A 170 84.03 30.72 14.58
C LEU A 170 83.60 29.37 15.18
N LYS A 171 83.58 29.23 16.52
CA LYS A 171 82.96 28.09 17.20
C LYS A 171 81.44 28.11 17.07
N ASP A 172 80.82 29.30 17.08
CA ASP A 172 79.37 29.47 16.89
C ASP A 172 78.89 29.09 15.48
N MET A 173 79.81 29.05 14.50
CA MET A 173 79.54 28.58 13.12
C MET A 173 79.71 27.06 12.94
N ILE A 174 80.30 26.37 13.91
CA ILE A 174 80.48 24.92 13.91
C ILE A 174 79.35 24.33 14.75
N HIS A 175 78.78 23.19 14.33
CA HIS A 175 77.79 22.51 15.15
C HIS A 175 78.42 22.09 16.49
N PRO A 176 77.77 22.32 17.64
CA PRO A 176 78.27 21.79 18.90
C PRO A 176 78.38 20.26 18.81
N PRO A 177 79.33 19.63 19.52
CA PRO A 177 79.39 18.18 19.59
C PRO A 177 78.05 17.63 20.12
N PRO A 178 77.62 16.45 19.66
CA PRO A 178 76.43 15.81 20.23
C PRO A 178 76.65 15.56 21.73
N PHE A 179 75.61 15.80 22.52
CA PHE A 179 75.61 15.45 23.93
C PHE A 179 75.78 13.93 24.11
N THR A 180 76.45 13.54 25.19
CA THR A 180 76.49 12.16 25.65
C THR A 180 75.13 11.72 26.19
N ASP A 181 74.83 10.42 26.15
CA ASP A 181 73.54 9.90 26.64
C ASP A 181 73.30 10.21 28.13
N GLU A 182 74.36 10.34 28.92
CA GLU A 182 74.31 10.76 30.33
C GLU A 182 73.88 12.23 30.46
N GLU A 183 74.47 13.15 29.69
CA GLU A 183 74.07 14.57 29.63
C GLU A 183 72.64 14.73 29.08
N VAL A 184 72.23 13.89 28.12
CA VAL A 184 70.85 13.87 27.61
C VAL A 184 69.85 13.45 28.69
N LEU A 185 70.20 12.43 29.49
CA LEU A 185 69.34 11.97 30.57
C LEU A 185 69.28 12.99 31.73
N GLU A 186 70.40 13.62 32.08
CA GLU A 186 70.44 14.71 33.06
C GLU A 186 69.61 15.91 32.59
N THR A 187 69.78 16.35 31.34
CA THR A 187 68.98 17.47 30.79
C THR A 187 67.48 17.15 30.73
N PHE A 188 67.07 15.90 30.46
CA PHE A 188 65.66 15.51 30.59
C PHE A 188 65.15 15.57 32.03
N GLN A 189 65.96 15.22 33.04
CA GLN A 189 65.60 15.39 34.44
C GLN A 189 65.43 16.88 34.79
N GLN A 190 66.40 17.72 34.41
CA GLN A 190 66.31 19.19 34.59
C GLN A 190 65.09 19.81 33.87
N MET A 191 64.72 19.30 32.69
CA MET A 191 63.49 19.70 31.99
C MET A 191 62.23 19.25 32.73
N ASN A 192 62.18 18.02 33.23
CA ASN A 192 61.06 17.53 34.04
C ASN A 192 60.86 18.40 35.30
N ASP A 193 61.94 18.76 35.98
CA ASP A 193 61.88 19.61 37.18
C ASP A 193 61.49 21.06 36.84
N THR A 194 61.96 21.61 35.71
CA THR A 194 61.45 22.90 35.20
C THR A 194 59.93 22.84 34.98
N ILE A 195 59.43 21.78 34.34
CA ILE A 195 58.01 21.58 34.04
C ILE A 195 57.21 21.46 35.35
N ARG A 196 57.70 20.68 36.32
CA ARG A 196 57.08 20.53 37.66
C ARG A 196 56.98 21.87 38.39
N VAL A 197 58.08 22.62 38.47
CA VAL A 197 58.10 23.94 39.13
C VAL A 197 57.09 24.88 38.49
N ARG A 198 57.08 25.00 37.16
CA ARG A 198 56.13 25.87 36.44
C ARG A 198 54.67 25.49 36.66
N MET A 199 54.34 24.20 36.67
CA MET A 199 52.97 23.73 36.94
C MET A 199 52.52 24.03 38.38
N LEU A 200 53.45 24.12 39.33
CA LEU A 200 53.16 24.47 40.72
C LEU A 200 53.06 26.00 40.95
N THR A 201 53.78 26.81 40.18
CA THR A 201 53.90 28.27 40.45
C THR A 201 53.04 29.16 39.56
N GLU A 202 52.88 28.84 38.28
CA GLU A 202 52.37 29.80 37.27
C GLU A 202 51.04 29.39 36.63
N GLU A 203 50.91 28.11 36.27
CA GLU A 203 49.85 27.64 35.37
C GLU A 203 48.49 27.42 36.05
N VAL A 204 47.44 27.37 35.23
CA VAL A 204 46.06 27.05 35.66
C VAL A 204 45.54 25.91 34.80
N LEU A 205 45.01 24.87 35.45
CA LEU A 205 44.51 23.66 34.79
C LEU A 205 42.97 23.56 34.91
N PRO A 206 42.25 23.28 33.81
CA PRO A 206 40.88 22.78 33.84
C PRO A 206 40.77 21.49 34.67
N SER A 207 39.61 21.23 35.30
CA SER A 207 39.44 20.03 36.12
C SER A 207 39.71 18.70 35.40
N PRO A 208 39.41 18.51 34.08
CA PRO A 208 39.76 17.29 33.37
C PRO A 208 41.27 17.08 33.20
N MET A 209 42.06 18.17 33.17
CA MET A 209 43.51 18.14 32.97
C MET A 209 44.30 17.97 34.28
N GLN A 210 43.65 17.83 35.44
CA GLN A 210 44.34 17.64 36.73
C GLN A 210 45.10 16.30 36.81
N LYS A 211 44.73 15.32 36.00
CA LYS A 211 45.48 14.06 35.83
C LYS A 211 46.50 14.24 34.69
N TYR A 212 47.78 14.33 35.05
CA TYR A 212 48.88 14.46 34.08
C TYR A 212 50.11 13.65 34.51
N ARG A 213 50.97 13.30 33.54
CA ARG A 213 52.29 12.65 33.79
C ARG A 213 53.42 13.51 33.23
N ILE A 214 54.57 13.56 33.92
CA ILE A 214 55.76 14.33 33.51
C ILE A 214 56.94 13.37 33.40
N GLU A 215 57.36 13.09 32.17
CA GLU A 215 58.39 12.10 31.82
C GLU A 215 59.16 12.59 30.57
N ASN A 216 60.44 12.22 30.44
CA ASN A 216 61.25 12.46 29.23
C ASN A 216 61.25 13.91 28.70
N GLY A 217 61.27 14.90 29.59
CA GLY A 217 61.24 16.34 29.26
C GLY A 217 59.89 16.84 28.73
N ARG A 218 58.80 16.10 28.98
CA ARG A 218 57.45 16.37 28.46
C ARG A 218 56.41 16.22 29.56
N ILE A 219 55.31 16.95 29.42
CA ILE A 219 54.06 16.70 30.16
C ILE A 219 53.00 16.15 29.22
N TYR A 220 52.30 15.10 29.66
CA TYR A 220 51.21 14.49 28.91
C TYR A 220 49.90 14.73 29.66
N PHE A 221 48.91 15.22 28.93
CA PHE A 221 47.52 15.29 29.37
C PHE A 221 46.71 14.28 28.56
N SER A 222 45.96 13.41 29.23
CA SER A 222 45.09 12.42 28.62
C SER A 222 43.67 12.64 29.15
N ILE A 223 42.72 12.86 28.24
CA ILE A 223 41.31 13.06 28.55
C ILE A 223 40.53 11.93 27.91
N ASP A 224 39.79 11.19 28.75
CA ASP A 224 39.06 9.99 28.38
C ASP A 224 38.18 10.22 27.13
N ASN A 225 38.41 9.43 26.07
CA ASN A 225 37.69 9.44 24.79
C ASN A 225 37.76 10.75 23.96
N GLU A 226 38.62 11.71 24.31
CA GLU A 226 38.79 12.95 23.52
C GLU A 226 40.18 13.03 22.87
N PHE A 227 41.24 13.26 23.66
CA PHE A 227 42.59 13.43 23.14
C PHE A 227 43.69 13.15 24.19
N GLU A 228 44.88 12.80 23.69
CA GLU A 228 46.14 12.87 24.42
C GLU A 228 47.06 13.93 23.78
N VAL A 229 47.67 14.79 24.58
CA VAL A 229 48.60 15.83 24.10
C VAL A 229 49.88 15.85 24.93
N ALA A 230 51.03 15.78 24.24
CA ALA A 230 52.35 15.88 24.85
C ALA A 230 52.96 17.26 24.59
N LEU A 231 53.30 17.98 25.65
CA LEU A 231 53.82 19.34 25.63
C LEU A 231 55.24 19.39 26.23
N THR A 232 56.08 20.29 25.73
CA THR A 232 57.39 20.61 26.31
C THR A 232 57.60 22.12 26.39
N LEU A 233 58.65 22.55 27.09
CA LEU A 233 59.00 23.97 27.27
C LEU A 233 60.13 24.38 26.34
N MET A 234 59.89 25.38 25.49
CA MET A 234 60.87 25.93 24.56
C MET A 234 61.06 27.44 24.75
N GLY A 235 62.31 27.92 24.76
CA GLY A 235 62.65 29.34 24.81
C GLY A 235 63.66 29.71 25.92
N GLN A 236 63.95 31.00 26.03
CA GLN A 236 64.87 31.54 27.04
C GLN A 236 64.24 31.56 28.45
N SER A 237 65.07 31.58 29.50
CA SER A 237 64.69 31.18 30.86
C SER A 237 63.42 31.82 31.43
N HIS A 238 63.21 33.13 31.21
CA HIS A 238 62.07 33.88 31.78
C HIS A 238 60.83 33.95 30.86
N ALA A 239 60.87 33.35 29.68
CA ALA A 239 59.78 33.43 28.69
C ALA A 239 59.59 32.11 27.91
N ARG A 240 59.88 30.96 28.54
CA ARG A 240 59.64 29.64 27.93
C ARG A 240 58.16 29.50 27.56
N ARG A 241 57.86 28.96 26.39
CA ARG A 241 56.50 28.75 25.87
C ARG A 241 56.21 27.25 25.78
N TRP A 242 54.94 26.90 25.87
CA TRP A 242 54.47 25.54 25.61
C TRP A 242 54.56 25.20 24.12
N TRP A 243 55.12 24.03 23.85
CA TRP A 243 55.29 23.50 22.50
C TRP A 243 54.73 22.08 22.41
N ILE A 244 53.83 21.83 21.45
CA ILE A 244 53.18 20.53 21.23
C ILE A 244 54.15 19.60 20.50
N VAL A 245 54.52 18.50 21.15
CA VAL A 245 55.40 17.46 20.60
C VAL A 245 54.59 16.40 19.85
N SER A 246 53.50 15.92 20.44
CA SER A 246 52.50 15.05 19.79
C SER A 246 51.09 15.45 20.24
N LEU A 247 50.11 15.13 19.40
CA LEU A 247 48.69 15.35 19.64
C LEU A 247 47.95 14.21 18.95
N ASP A 248 47.37 13.34 19.76
CA ASP A 248 46.67 12.14 19.33
C ASP A 248 45.19 12.29 19.72
N ILE A 249 44.28 12.20 18.76
CA ILE A 249 42.83 12.28 19.01
C ILE A 249 42.31 10.86 19.26
N LEU A 250 41.60 10.70 20.37
CA LEU A 250 41.04 9.44 20.85
C LEU A 250 39.57 9.26 20.49
N VAL A 251 38.95 10.25 19.84
CA VAL A 251 37.59 10.15 19.29
C VAL A 251 37.57 9.08 18.20
N GLN A 252 36.87 7.98 18.45
CA GLN A 252 36.65 6.89 17.49
C GLN A 252 35.15 6.81 17.14
N ALA A 253 34.85 6.59 15.86
CA ALA A 253 33.53 6.13 15.44
C ALA A 253 33.48 4.62 15.65
N SER A 254 32.40 4.09 16.22
CA SER A 254 32.24 2.64 16.33
C SER A 254 32.04 2.02 14.94
N SER A 255 32.77 0.92 14.69
CA SER A 255 32.65 0.14 13.47
C SER A 255 31.33 -0.63 13.49
N CYS A 256 30.33 -0.13 12.74
CA CYS A 256 29.09 -0.87 12.51
C CYS A 256 29.41 -2.28 11.96
N GLU A 257 28.84 -3.30 12.61
CA GLU A 257 29.15 -4.71 12.32
C GLU A 257 28.98 -5.08 10.84
N GLU A 258 29.95 -5.87 10.35
CA GLU A 258 30.03 -6.61 9.08
C GLU A 258 29.84 -5.84 7.74
N SER A 259 29.28 -4.64 7.73
CA SER A 259 28.92 -3.91 6.50
C SER A 259 29.73 -2.63 6.24
N ALA A 260 30.52 -2.16 7.22
CA ALA A 260 31.16 -0.83 7.19
C ALA A 260 32.68 -0.86 7.46
N SER A 261 33.34 -2.02 7.35
CA SER A 261 34.79 -2.17 7.56
C SER A 261 35.68 -1.38 6.58
N ASP A 262 35.11 -0.93 5.45
CA ASP A 262 35.85 -0.29 4.35
C ASP A 262 35.97 1.24 4.48
N LEU A 263 35.37 1.86 5.50
CA LEU A 263 35.47 3.31 5.71
C LEU A 263 36.27 3.66 6.96
N ASP A 264 37.57 3.85 6.76
CA ASP A 264 38.48 4.44 7.75
C ASP A 264 38.10 5.91 7.98
N ILE A 265 37.33 6.21 9.03
CA ILE A 265 36.96 7.58 9.45
C ILE A 265 38.11 8.23 10.26
N SER A 266 39.27 7.56 10.34
CA SER A 266 40.46 8.06 11.03
C SER A 266 41.06 9.29 10.33
N LEU A 267 41.61 10.21 11.13
CA LEU A 267 42.24 11.41 10.59
C LEU A 267 43.52 11.08 9.82
N SER A 268 43.65 11.62 8.62
CA SER A 268 44.90 11.60 7.84
C SER A 268 46.01 12.34 8.60
N ASP A 269 47.26 11.90 8.47
CA ASP A 269 48.40 12.54 9.14
C ASP A 269 48.58 14.01 8.74
N ALA A 270 48.17 14.40 7.54
CA ALA A 270 48.12 15.80 7.12
C ALA A 270 47.09 16.62 7.93
N GLN A 271 45.95 16.03 8.27
CA GLN A 271 44.91 16.64 9.11
C GLN A 271 45.37 16.73 10.57
N LYS A 272 45.98 15.66 11.11
CA LYS A 272 46.60 15.67 12.45
C LYS A 272 47.66 16.77 12.57
N GLN A 273 48.54 16.89 11.57
CA GLN A 273 49.56 17.93 11.53
C GLN A 273 48.95 19.34 11.42
N HIS A 274 47.89 19.52 10.62
CA HIS A 274 47.19 20.80 10.54
C HIS A 274 46.52 21.19 11.86
N LEU A 275 45.87 20.24 12.54
CA LEU A 275 45.29 20.46 13.87
C LEU A 275 46.38 20.82 14.89
N ARG A 276 47.51 20.09 14.91
CA ARG A 276 48.66 20.40 15.77
C ARG A 276 49.18 21.82 15.52
N MET A 277 49.31 22.24 14.26
CA MET A 277 49.70 23.61 13.93
C MET A 277 48.70 24.67 14.42
N ASN A 278 47.39 24.39 14.39
CA ASN A 278 46.38 25.32 14.88
C ASN A 278 46.29 25.34 16.41
N ALA A 279 46.38 24.18 17.07
CA ALA A 279 46.50 24.07 18.51
C ALA A 279 47.75 24.80 19.04
N GLN A 280 48.88 24.71 18.33
CA GLN A 280 50.10 25.44 18.68
C GLN A 280 49.92 26.98 18.60
N LYS A 281 49.05 27.50 17.72
CA LYS A 281 48.70 28.93 17.69
C LYS A 281 47.91 29.36 18.93
N GLN A 282 47.06 28.48 19.48
CA GLN A 282 46.26 28.79 20.69
C GLN A 282 47.10 28.92 21.97
N LEU A 283 48.33 28.40 21.97
CA LEU A 283 49.30 28.55 23.05
C LEU A 283 50.10 29.87 22.98
N ILE A 284 50.00 30.62 21.88
CA ILE A 284 50.69 31.90 21.69
C ILE A 284 49.71 33.02 22.10
N PRO A 285 50.08 33.93 23.02
CA PRO A 285 49.26 35.09 23.32
C PRO A 285 49.09 35.96 22.07
N PRO A 286 47.90 36.54 21.81
CA PRO A 286 47.69 37.36 20.62
C PRO A 286 48.65 38.55 20.62
N ALA A 287 49.26 38.81 19.46
CA ALA A 287 50.14 39.95 19.29
C ALA A 287 49.37 41.25 19.56
N THR A 288 49.79 42.00 20.56
CA THR A 288 49.37 43.40 20.74
C THR A 288 49.89 44.23 19.58
N ALA A 289 49.08 45.19 19.12
CA ALA A 289 49.54 46.20 18.18
C ALA A 289 50.80 46.90 18.73
N GLU A 290 51.79 47.08 17.87
CA GLU A 290 53.12 47.60 18.23
C GLU A 290 52.98 49.03 18.81
N GLY A 291 53.35 49.23 20.08
CA GLY A 291 53.30 50.58 20.68
C GLY A 291 53.29 50.71 22.22
N GLU A 292 52.92 49.69 23.01
CA GLU A 292 52.83 49.80 24.48
C GLU A 292 53.78 48.81 25.22
N GLU A 293 55.06 49.17 25.38
CA GLU A 293 56.07 48.30 26.04
C GLU A 293 56.00 48.29 27.59
N ASN A 294 55.15 49.12 28.22
CA ASN A 294 55.21 49.39 29.67
C ASN A 294 53.86 49.21 30.42
N LYS A 295 53.14 48.11 30.19
CA LYS A 295 52.04 47.67 31.09
C LYS A 295 52.21 46.22 31.50
N ALA A 296 51.78 45.94 32.73
CA ALA A 296 52.02 44.68 33.44
C ALA A 296 51.53 43.43 32.66
N THR A 297 52.19 42.31 32.95
CA THR A 297 52.01 41.00 32.33
C THR A 297 50.53 40.61 32.22
N LYS A 298 49.96 40.74 31.03
CA LYS A 298 48.56 40.40 30.75
C LYS A 298 48.25 38.95 31.15
N LEU A 299 47.14 38.74 31.87
CA LEU A 299 46.70 37.41 32.32
C LEU A 299 46.30 36.52 31.12
N PHE A 300 47.21 35.65 30.69
CA PHE A 300 46.97 34.64 29.66
C PHE A 300 47.07 33.23 30.25
N PHE A 301 46.13 32.36 29.92
CA PHE A 301 46.07 30.97 30.38
C PHE A 301 46.24 30.01 29.19
N PRO A 302 47.47 29.58 28.85
CA PRO A 302 47.72 28.80 27.64
C PRO A 302 47.00 27.45 27.64
N LEU A 303 47.09 26.72 28.75
CA LEU A 303 46.56 25.36 28.87
C LEU A 303 45.02 25.33 28.87
N VAL A 304 44.39 26.34 29.47
CA VAL A 304 42.94 26.53 29.42
C VAL A 304 42.45 26.79 27.99
N ASN A 305 43.15 27.66 27.24
CA ASN A 305 42.79 27.97 25.86
C ASN A 305 43.06 26.77 24.91
N LEU A 306 44.09 25.97 25.19
CA LEU A 306 44.35 24.71 24.50
C LEU A 306 43.24 23.69 24.76
N TYR A 307 42.80 23.53 26.01
CA TYR A 307 41.69 22.66 26.37
C TYR A 307 40.39 23.07 25.68
N ASP A 308 39.96 24.33 25.84
CA ASP A 308 38.72 24.84 25.24
C ASP A 308 38.72 24.64 23.71
N TYR A 309 39.87 24.81 23.04
CA TYR A 309 40.02 24.56 21.60
C TYR A 309 39.95 23.07 21.23
N LEU A 310 40.71 22.20 21.90
CA LEU A 310 40.77 20.77 21.58
C LEU A 310 39.47 20.05 21.95
N HIS A 311 38.87 20.37 23.09
CA HIS A 311 37.59 19.83 23.54
C HIS A 311 36.45 20.20 22.56
N LEU A 312 36.34 21.47 22.16
CA LEU A 312 35.37 21.88 21.13
C LEU A 312 35.67 21.24 19.76
N CYS A 313 36.94 21.04 19.40
CA CYS A 313 37.31 20.31 18.18
C CYS A 313 36.84 18.85 18.25
N CYS A 314 37.00 18.18 19.40
CA CYS A 314 36.55 16.80 19.60
C CYS A 314 35.02 16.69 19.57
N LEU A 315 34.29 17.60 20.21
CA LEU A 315 32.82 17.66 20.14
C LEU A 315 32.31 17.89 18.70
N ASN A 316 32.94 18.80 17.95
CA ASN A 316 32.60 19.01 16.54
C ASN A 316 32.95 17.79 15.67
N MET A 317 34.06 17.10 15.95
CA MET A 317 34.39 15.83 15.27
C MET A 317 33.37 14.73 15.59
N GLN A 318 32.95 14.56 16.84
CA GLN A 318 31.89 13.62 17.23
C GLN A 318 30.58 13.92 16.49
N LEU A 319 30.20 15.20 16.38
CA LEU A 319 28.99 15.63 15.68
C LEU A 319 29.10 15.41 14.15
N GLU A 320 30.26 15.62 13.54
CA GLU A 320 30.52 15.25 12.13
C GLU A 320 30.54 13.73 11.90
N MET A 321 31.08 12.93 12.83
CA MET A 321 31.03 11.47 12.76
C MET A 321 29.58 10.98 12.81
N LEU A 322 28.76 11.50 13.73
CA LEU A 322 27.32 11.24 13.76
C LEU A 322 26.65 11.68 12.45
N HIS A 323 26.98 12.87 11.91
CA HIS A 323 26.44 13.34 10.63
C HIS A 323 26.74 12.37 9.47
N ILE A 324 27.97 11.85 9.39
CA ILE A 324 28.38 10.85 8.40
C ILE A 324 27.62 9.53 8.62
N GLN A 325 27.54 9.02 9.85
CA GLN A 325 26.79 7.80 10.17
C GLN A 325 25.30 7.95 9.79
N PHE A 326 24.63 9.05 10.16
CA PHE A 326 23.25 9.32 9.78
C PHE A 326 23.08 9.46 8.25
N LEU A 327 24.04 10.05 7.53
CA LEU A 327 24.02 10.08 6.06
C LEU A 327 24.20 8.69 5.43
N MET A 328 24.99 7.80 6.05
CA MET A 328 25.09 6.41 5.61
C MET A 328 23.78 5.65 5.87
N LEU A 329 23.20 5.79 7.07
CA LEU A 329 21.91 5.19 7.44
C LEU A 329 20.77 5.63 6.50
N ALA A 330 20.72 6.92 6.13
CA ALA A 330 19.74 7.46 5.17
C ALA A 330 19.86 6.81 3.78
N LYS A 331 21.07 6.41 3.37
CA LYS A 331 21.32 5.79 2.06
C LYS A 331 21.12 4.27 2.05
N THR A 332 21.30 3.59 3.19
CA THR A 332 21.29 2.12 3.29
C THR A 332 19.98 1.59 3.87
N LYS A 333 19.77 1.76 5.18
CA LYS A 333 18.68 1.12 5.94
C LYS A 333 17.41 1.97 6.06
N TRP A 334 17.52 3.30 5.96
CA TRP A 334 16.45 4.27 6.26
C TRP A 334 16.07 5.16 5.06
N LEU A 335 16.08 4.59 3.85
CA LEU A 335 15.74 5.29 2.61
C LEU A 335 14.36 5.99 2.71
N ASP A 336 14.28 7.24 2.27
CA ASP A 336 13.13 8.15 2.31
C ASP A 336 12.49 8.43 3.68
N GLN A 337 12.86 7.69 4.74
CA GLN A 337 12.37 7.90 6.11
C GLN A 337 13.25 8.85 6.91
N LEU A 338 14.55 8.91 6.63
CA LEU A 338 15.52 9.75 7.32
C LEU A 338 16.02 10.88 6.40
N LYS A 339 15.86 12.13 6.84
CA LYS A 339 16.44 13.30 6.20
C LYS A 339 17.29 14.06 7.21
N VAL A 340 18.59 14.12 6.91
CA VAL A 340 19.64 14.70 7.73
C VAL A 340 19.97 16.11 7.20
N GLN A 341 20.00 17.10 8.08
CA GLN A 341 20.36 18.48 7.76
C GLN A 341 21.41 18.99 8.74
N MET A 342 22.53 19.48 8.22
CA MET A 342 23.58 20.12 8.99
C MET A 342 23.40 21.64 8.90
N ASP A 343 23.47 22.35 10.03
CA ASP A 343 23.36 23.81 10.02
C ASP A 343 24.59 24.48 9.35
N SER A 344 24.43 25.70 8.84
CA SER A 344 25.50 26.47 8.22
C SER A 344 26.65 26.81 9.17
N SER A 345 26.41 26.83 10.49
CA SER A 345 27.46 27.01 11.51
C SER A 345 28.23 25.71 11.82
N ARG A 346 27.71 24.56 11.37
CA ARG A 346 28.18 23.21 11.71
C ARG A 346 28.24 22.88 13.22
N ALA A 347 27.53 23.63 14.07
CA ALA A 347 27.38 23.36 15.50
C ALA A 347 26.09 22.59 15.86
N LYS A 348 25.19 22.38 14.88
CA LYS A 348 23.85 21.81 15.06
C LYS A 348 23.51 20.87 13.90
N LEU A 349 23.08 19.66 14.25
CA LEU A 349 22.69 18.57 13.36
C LEU A 349 21.21 18.25 13.60
N ILE A 350 20.38 18.47 12.59
CA ILE A 350 18.93 18.25 12.63
C ILE A 350 18.61 16.98 11.85
N ILE A 351 17.99 16.02 12.53
CA ILE A 351 17.62 14.72 11.98
C ILE A 351 16.10 14.62 12.00
N THR A 352 15.52 14.72 10.81
CA THR A 352 14.08 14.49 10.62
C THR A 352 13.87 13.04 10.24
N TYR A 353 13.07 12.31 11.01
CA TYR A 353 12.78 10.89 10.79
C TYR A 353 11.27 10.64 10.72
N TRP A 354 10.91 9.46 10.20
CA TRP A 354 9.55 9.12 9.76
C TRP A 354 9.00 10.14 8.75
N GLY A 355 9.83 10.55 7.78
CA GLY A 355 9.45 11.51 6.74
C GLY A 355 8.22 11.10 5.91
N GLY A 356 8.00 9.78 5.75
CA GLY A 356 6.81 9.18 5.13
C GLY A 356 5.87 8.50 6.13
N GLY A 357 5.95 8.86 7.41
CA GLY A 357 5.20 8.27 8.51
C GLY A 357 3.72 8.62 8.54
N SER A 358 3.00 7.96 9.45
CA SER A 358 1.58 8.22 9.70
C SER A 358 1.37 9.54 10.46
N PRO A 359 0.19 10.18 10.37
CA PRO A 359 -0.14 11.30 11.26
C PRO A 359 0.00 10.95 12.74
N ALA A 360 -0.15 9.69 13.14
CA ALA A 360 0.04 9.25 14.54
C ALA A 360 1.44 9.56 15.10
N ALA A 361 2.44 9.79 14.24
CA ALA A 361 3.76 10.29 14.64
C ALA A 361 3.69 11.62 15.45
N HIS A 362 2.65 12.44 15.28
CA HIS A 362 2.50 13.66 16.09
C HIS A 362 2.22 13.37 17.57
N TRP A 363 1.59 12.23 17.92
CA TRP A 363 1.36 11.82 19.31
C TRP A 363 2.63 11.41 20.05
N ALA A 364 3.72 11.21 19.32
CA ALA A 364 5.02 11.11 19.95
C ALA A 364 5.41 12.43 20.63
N ARG A 365 5.09 13.60 20.04
CA ARG A 365 5.63 14.89 20.49
C ARG A 365 5.14 15.31 21.89
N PRO A 366 5.99 15.96 22.70
CA PRO A 366 5.65 16.36 24.06
C PRO A 366 4.90 17.71 24.13
N GLN A 367 4.86 18.47 23.04
CA GLN A 367 4.07 19.69 22.91
C GLN A 367 3.11 19.62 21.70
N PRO A 368 1.81 19.94 21.87
CA PRO A 368 0.85 19.99 20.78
C PRO A 368 0.95 21.32 20.01
N GLU A 369 1.89 21.40 19.07
CA GLU A 369 1.90 22.50 18.09
C GLU A 369 0.76 22.37 17.07
N LYS A 370 0.37 23.51 16.47
CA LYS A 370 -0.89 23.67 15.72
C LYS A 370 -0.91 23.05 14.31
N GLU A 371 0.17 22.43 13.85
CA GLU A 371 0.23 21.83 12.51
C GLU A 371 0.70 20.37 12.56
N ALA A 372 -0.11 19.47 12.00
CA ALA A 372 0.13 18.03 11.96
C ALA A 372 1.20 17.65 10.92
N SER A 373 2.45 18.08 11.13
CA SER A 373 3.60 17.62 10.35
C SER A 373 3.83 16.13 10.61
N LYS A 374 3.92 15.33 9.54
CA LYS A 374 4.00 13.86 9.59
C LYS A 374 5.32 13.29 10.14
N SER A 375 6.32 14.14 10.36
CA SER A 375 7.67 13.75 10.78
C SER A 375 8.00 14.21 12.20
N THR A 376 8.91 13.49 12.85
CA THR A 376 9.52 13.85 14.14
C THR A 376 10.94 14.35 13.94
N VAL A 377 11.36 15.31 14.77
CA VAL A 377 12.66 15.98 14.65
C VAL A 377 13.48 15.71 15.89
N LEU A 378 14.66 15.12 15.70
CA LEU A 378 15.73 15.01 16.67
C LEU A 378 16.77 16.09 16.35
N GLU A 379 17.25 16.80 17.36
CA GLU A 379 18.28 17.81 17.24
C GLU A 379 19.49 17.43 18.11
N LEU A 380 20.67 17.41 17.50
CA LEU A 380 21.95 17.25 18.18
C LEU A 380 22.67 18.59 18.11
N SER A 381 23.06 19.15 19.26
CA SER A 381 23.69 20.48 19.31
C SER A 381 24.83 20.49 20.33
N VAL A 382 25.94 21.15 20.00
CA VAL A 382 26.94 21.50 21.01
C VAL A 382 26.43 22.72 21.77
N SER A 383 26.34 22.64 23.09
CA SER A 383 25.77 23.71 23.90
C SER A 383 26.46 23.92 25.25
N ASP A 384 26.36 25.13 25.79
CA ASP A 384 26.90 25.48 27.10
C ASP A 384 25.85 25.24 28.21
N GLU A 385 26.22 24.52 29.27
CA GLU A 385 25.31 24.26 30.40
C GLU A 385 24.90 25.55 31.15
N HIS A 386 25.78 26.56 31.20
CA HIS A 386 25.59 27.77 31.99
C HIS A 386 24.71 28.83 31.33
N GLU A 387 24.59 28.86 30.00
CA GLU A 387 23.55 29.68 29.34
C GLU A 387 22.14 29.21 29.72
N LYS A 388 21.95 27.89 29.86
CA LYS A 388 20.64 27.27 30.15
C LYS A 388 20.19 27.41 31.61
N GLU A 389 21.10 27.43 32.59
CA GLU A 389 20.75 27.77 33.98
C GLU A 389 20.39 29.25 34.15
N SER A 390 21.12 30.15 33.47
CA SER A 390 20.86 31.59 33.57
C SER A 390 19.53 31.97 32.92
N ALA A 391 19.14 31.34 31.81
CA ALA A 391 17.81 31.49 31.22
C ALA A 391 16.66 31.15 32.20
N LYS A 392 16.83 30.16 33.09
CA LYS A 392 15.84 29.84 34.14
C LYS A 392 15.87 30.81 35.33
N LYS A 393 17.01 31.43 35.64
CA LYS A 393 17.15 32.39 36.77
C LYS A 393 16.79 33.83 36.41
N ASN A 394 16.78 34.20 35.13
CA ASN A 394 16.54 35.58 34.66
C ASN A 394 15.11 36.13 34.88
N MET A 395 14.23 35.41 35.60
CA MET A 395 13.00 35.98 36.17
C MET A 395 13.19 36.63 37.55
N ALA A 396 14.38 36.56 38.15
CA ALA A 396 14.69 37.21 39.43
C ALA A 396 15.83 38.23 39.30
N ILE A 397 15.59 39.45 39.80
CA ILE A 397 16.51 40.59 39.74
C ILE A 397 17.66 40.38 40.73
N THR A 398 18.91 40.31 40.24
CA THR A 398 20.10 40.68 41.03
C THR A 398 21.21 41.25 40.14
N VAL A 399 21.90 42.26 40.69
CA VAL A 399 23.09 42.98 40.19
C VAL A 399 24.01 42.15 39.26
N ARG A 400 24.41 42.74 38.13
CA ARG A 400 25.45 42.19 37.24
C ARG A 400 26.80 42.14 37.94
N ASP A 401 27.23 40.95 38.35
CA ASP A 401 28.65 40.64 38.47
C ASP A 401 29.28 40.71 37.08
N GLU A 402 30.07 41.76 36.81
CA GLU A 402 30.74 41.94 35.51
C GLU A 402 31.69 40.77 35.20
N SER A 403 32.30 40.19 36.24
CA SER A 403 33.12 38.98 36.18
C SER A 403 32.36 37.75 35.66
N LYS A 404 31.11 37.51 36.11
CA LYS A 404 30.27 36.41 35.59
C LYS A 404 29.86 36.65 34.14
N GLY A 405 29.58 37.91 33.79
CA GLY A 405 29.28 38.32 32.41
C GLY A 405 30.47 38.19 31.45
N LEU A 406 31.70 38.42 31.93
CA LEU A 406 32.92 38.15 31.16
C LEU A 406 33.12 36.65 30.91
N ILE A 407 32.91 35.82 31.94
CA ILE A 407 33.13 34.37 31.88
C ILE A 407 32.07 33.66 31.01
N GLN A 408 30.81 34.12 31.02
CA GLN A 408 29.79 33.62 30.08
C GLN A 408 30.05 33.98 28.61
N LYS A 409 30.79 35.07 28.34
CA LYS A 409 31.18 35.47 26.96
C LYS A 409 32.55 34.92 26.55
N ALA A 410 33.04 33.91 27.25
CA ALA A 410 34.39 33.36 27.16
C ALA A 410 34.38 31.91 26.61
N GLY A 411 33.90 31.78 25.37
CA GLY A 411 34.29 30.71 24.45
C GLY A 411 35.70 30.96 23.87
N ILE A 412 35.96 30.52 22.64
CA ILE A 412 37.24 30.79 21.93
C ILE A 412 37.59 32.29 22.04
N GLY A 413 38.74 32.61 22.67
CA GLY A 413 39.15 33.99 22.95
C GLY A 413 38.87 34.48 24.38
N ALA A 414 38.39 33.63 25.30
CA ALA A 414 38.29 33.90 26.73
C ALA A 414 39.59 34.49 27.31
N SER A 415 40.71 33.84 27.00
CA SER A 415 42.07 34.22 27.39
C SER A 415 42.50 35.60 26.86
N VAL A 416 41.87 36.09 25.79
CA VAL A 416 42.15 37.41 25.19
C VAL A 416 41.42 38.53 25.92
N ARG A 417 40.26 38.25 26.52
CA ARG A 417 39.50 39.23 27.33
C ARG A 417 39.91 39.21 28.80
N LEU A 418 40.28 38.05 29.34
CA LEU A 418 40.86 37.94 30.69
C LEU A 418 42.25 38.60 30.78
N ALA A 419 42.96 38.73 29.66
CA ALA A 419 44.21 39.47 29.55
C ALA A 419 44.15 40.95 29.97
N GLU A 420 42.94 41.52 30.08
CA GLU A 420 42.69 42.91 30.52
C GLU A 420 42.34 43.03 32.01
N THR A 421 42.30 41.92 32.76
CA THR A 421 41.96 41.89 34.19
C THR A 421 43.20 41.92 35.09
N ASP A 422 43.07 42.47 36.30
CA ASP A 422 44.18 42.63 37.24
C ASP A 422 44.68 41.28 37.81
N PRO A 423 46.00 41.11 38.03
CA PRO A 423 46.58 39.86 38.51
C PRO A 423 46.07 39.41 39.89
N ALA A 424 45.52 40.32 40.69
CA ALA A 424 44.93 40.04 41.99
C ALA A 424 43.62 39.22 41.91
N ASP A 425 42.90 39.25 40.79
CA ASP A 425 41.64 38.52 40.60
C ASP A 425 41.82 37.11 40.02
N LYS A 426 43.07 36.71 39.67
CA LYS A 426 43.43 35.36 39.21
C LYS A 426 42.75 34.23 40.03
N PRO A 427 42.80 34.17 41.38
CA PRO A 427 42.16 33.10 42.13
C PRO A 427 40.62 33.12 42.08
N LYS A 428 39.97 34.29 41.92
CA LYS A 428 38.51 34.38 41.76
C LYS A 428 38.08 33.87 40.38
N ILE A 429 38.85 34.20 39.34
CA ILE A 429 38.59 33.73 37.97
C ILE A 429 38.73 32.19 37.92
N VAL A 430 39.77 31.63 38.55
CA VAL A 430 39.97 30.18 38.63
C VAL A 430 38.80 29.47 39.32
N SER A 431 38.26 30.00 40.41
CA SER A 431 37.12 29.37 41.11
C SER A 431 35.78 29.46 40.38
N LEU A 432 35.67 30.35 39.37
CA LEU A 432 34.49 30.51 38.52
C LEU A 432 34.55 29.69 37.23
N LEU A 433 35.72 29.19 36.83
CA LEU A 433 35.92 28.34 35.67
C LEU A 433 35.50 26.88 35.96
N LYS A 434 34.19 26.62 35.88
CA LYS A 434 33.64 25.26 35.91
C LYS A 434 33.80 24.58 34.54
N TYR A 435 34.01 23.26 34.57
CA TYR A 435 34.28 22.42 33.41
C TYR A 435 33.56 21.06 33.52
N PRO A 436 33.17 20.43 32.39
CA PRO A 436 33.25 20.94 31.01
C PRO A 436 32.29 22.12 30.76
N LYS A 437 32.64 23.03 29.83
CA LYS A 437 31.76 24.16 29.45
C LYS A 437 30.71 23.73 28.44
N ASN A 438 31.16 23.03 27.40
CA ASN A 438 30.36 22.60 26.27
C ASN A 438 30.04 21.11 26.40
N CYS A 439 28.83 20.71 26.06
CA CYS A 439 28.42 19.32 25.97
C CYS A 439 27.61 19.08 24.68
N LEU A 440 27.58 17.83 24.22
CA LEU A 440 26.71 17.41 23.13
C LEU A 440 25.31 17.12 23.70
N ASP A 441 24.40 18.08 23.55
CA ASP A 441 23.00 17.99 24.00
C ASP A 441 22.15 17.33 22.89
N ILE A 442 21.33 16.35 23.28
CA ILE A 442 20.20 15.86 22.48
C ILE A 442 18.96 16.68 22.86
N LEU A 443 18.34 17.32 21.88
CA LEU A 443 17.07 18.02 22.01
C LEU A 443 16.02 17.33 21.13
N TRP A 444 14.77 17.33 21.57
CA TRP A 444 13.67 16.71 20.83
C TRP A 444 12.42 17.57 20.90
N GLY A 445 12.00 18.10 19.74
CA GLY A 445 10.86 19.00 19.61
C GLY A 445 10.88 20.15 20.63
N ASP A 446 12.01 20.87 20.69
CA ASP A 446 12.32 21.96 21.63
C ASP A 446 12.25 21.61 23.14
N SER A 447 12.06 20.33 23.46
CA SER A 447 12.09 19.80 24.82
C SER A 447 13.39 19.04 25.11
N LYS A 448 13.88 19.12 26.35
CA LYS A 448 15.09 18.44 26.81
C LYS A 448 14.88 16.99 27.26
N ASN A 449 13.63 16.56 27.39
CA ASN A 449 13.30 15.35 28.16
C ASN A 449 12.95 14.18 27.25
N LEU A 450 13.97 13.48 26.73
CA LEU A 450 13.81 12.05 26.58
C LEU A 450 13.68 11.49 28.00
N HIS A 451 12.53 10.89 28.33
CA HIS A 451 12.24 10.39 29.68
C HIS A 451 12.97 9.06 29.95
N THR A 452 14.30 9.10 29.98
CA THR A 452 15.15 7.93 30.20
C THR A 452 16.29 8.24 31.17
N ASN A 453 16.47 7.34 32.14
CA ASN A 453 17.52 7.45 33.17
C ASN A 453 18.91 7.01 32.66
N ALA A 454 19.05 6.72 31.36
CA ALA A 454 20.27 6.21 30.73
C ALA A 454 21.00 7.33 29.98
N LYS A 455 22.34 7.29 29.97
CA LYS A 455 23.15 8.16 29.10
C LYS A 455 23.07 7.64 27.66
N LEU A 456 22.23 8.27 26.83
CA LEU A 456 22.05 7.91 25.42
C LEU A 456 23.27 8.16 24.51
N LEU A 457 24.25 8.94 24.97
CA LEU A 457 25.51 9.17 24.26
C LEU A 457 26.65 8.63 25.11
N ASN A 458 27.34 7.63 24.57
CA ASN A 458 28.60 7.16 25.12
C ASN A 458 29.76 7.71 24.26
N ALA A 459 30.67 8.47 24.86
CA ALA A 459 31.76 9.11 24.12
C ALA A 459 32.78 8.11 23.54
N SER A 460 32.81 6.87 24.05
CA SER A 460 33.63 5.77 23.50
C SER A 460 32.93 4.95 22.41
N ASP A 461 31.61 5.09 22.26
CA ASP A 461 30.81 4.31 21.30
C ASP A 461 29.67 5.18 20.77
N LEU A 462 30.00 6.01 19.77
CA LEU A 462 29.03 6.85 19.09
C LEU A 462 28.30 6.03 18.01
N ASN A 463 27.19 5.41 18.40
CA ASN A 463 26.32 4.66 17.49
C ASN A 463 25.03 5.43 17.14
N ALA A 464 25.00 6.05 15.95
CA ALA A 464 23.83 6.75 15.43
C ALA A 464 22.58 5.85 15.22
N GLU A 465 22.75 4.56 14.95
CA GLU A 465 21.62 3.65 14.70
C GLU A 465 20.92 3.29 16.01
N GLU A 466 21.66 2.99 17.07
CA GLU A 466 21.13 2.70 18.40
C GLU A 466 20.39 3.90 19.00
N LEU A 467 20.96 5.11 18.86
CA LEU A 467 20.30 6.36 19.28
C LEU A 467 18.95 6.56 18.58
N LEU A 468 18.88 6.28 17.27
CA LEU A 468 17.65 6.38 16.48
C LEU A 468 16.63 5.27 16.83
N LEU A 469 17.10 4.03 17.04
CA LEU A 469 16.26 2.92 17.47
C LEU A 469 15.62 3.22 18.83
N HIS A 470 16.41 3.60 19.84
CA HIS A 470 15.90 3.97 21.15
C HIS A 470 14.85 5.10 21.09
N ALA A 471 15.09 6.14 20.28
CA ALA A 471 14.12 7.21 20.08
C ALA A 471 12.81 6.71 19.43
N THR A 472 12.91 5.86 18.41
CA THR A 472 11.74 5.33 17.68
C THR A 472 10.96 4.28 18.48
N GLU A 473 11.64 3.50 19.32
CA GLU A 473 11.01 2.55 20.25
C GLU A 473 10.19 3.27 21.32
N TYR A 474 10.77 4.29 21.98
CA TYR A 474 10.07 5.12 22.96
C TYR A 474 8.81 5.76 22.33
N HIS A 475 8.92 6.30 21.12
CA HIS A 475 7.76 6.85 20.40
C HIS A 475 6.74 5.79 19.97
N SER A 476 7.18 4.56 19.66
CA SER A 476 6.25 3.44 19.45
C SER A 476 5.41 3.18 20.70
N HIS A 477 5.97 3.31 21.90
CA HIS A 477 5.22 3.16 23.16
C HIS A 477 4.24 4.32 23.37
N CYS A 478 4.65 5.57 23.20
CA CYS A 478 3.74 6.73 23.29
C CYS A 478 2.53 6.62 22.35
N ILE A 479 2.76 6.17 21.11
CA ILE A 479 1.70 5.95 20.11
C ILE A 479 0.79 4.78 20.51
N LYS A 480 1.35 3.65 20.99
CA LYS A 480 0.57 2.50 21.52
C LYS A 480 -0.33 2.94 22.68
N ASP A 481 0.20 3.70 23.64
CA ASP A 481 -0.57 4.16 24.80
C ASP A 481 -1.66 5.16 24.40
N LYS A 482 -1.41 6.04 23.41
CA LYS A 482 -2.44 6.93 22.88
C LYS A 482 -3.56 6.16 22.16
N LEU A 483 -3.21 5.15 21.35
CA LEU A 483 -4.19 4.26 20.71
C LEU A 483 -5.00 3.46 21.75
N ARG A 484 -4.36 2.99 22.83
CA ARG A 484 -5.02 2.33 23.96
C ARG A 484 -6.03 3.27 24.66
N GLN A 485 -5.65 4.53 24.92
CA GLN A 485 -6.55 5.55 25.47
C GLN A 485 -7.77 5.81 24.55
N LEU A 486 -7.58 5.87 23.23
CA LEU A 486 -8.67 6.07 22.26
C LEU A 486 -9.64 4.89 22.20
N LEU A 487 -9.12 3.65 22.27
CA LEU A 487 -9.97 2.45 22.33
C LEU A 487 -10.70 2.33 23.67
N GLN A 488 -10.08 2.74 24.78
CA GLN A 488 -10.72 2.78 26.09
C GLN A 488 -11.81 3.85 26.17
N SER A 489 -11.63 5.02 25.56
CA SER A 489 -12.69 6.05 25.51
C SER A 489 -13.85 5.70 24.57
N GLN A 490 -13.62 4.83 23.58
CA GLN A 490 -14.63 4.32 22.64
C GLN A 490 -15.17 2.92 23.02
N LYS A 491 -14.98 2.47 24.27
CA LYS A 491 -15.29 1.09 24.71
C LYS A 491 -16.76 0.70 24.51
N GLU A 492 -17.71 1.57 24.85
CA GLU A 492 -19.15 1.31 24.63
C GLU A 492 -19.47 1.05 23.15
N PHE A 493 -18.89 1.85 22.24
CA PHE A 493 -19.05 1.69 20.80
C PHE A 493 -18.40 0.40 20.27
N LEU A 494 -17.30 -0.06 20.88
CA LEU A 494 -16.68 -1.35 20.53
C LEU A 494 -17.58 -2.52 20.94
N GLU A 495 -18.08 -2.52 22.18
CA GLU A 495 -18.93 -3.59 22.72
C GLU A 495 -20.29 -3.69 21.98
N ASP A 496 -20.93 -2.56 21.67
CA ASP A 496 -22.16 -2.48 20.85
C ASP A 496 -22.00 -3.09 19.44
N ASN A 497 -20.77 -3.16 18.93
CA ASN A 497 -20.46 -3.72 17.61
C ASN A 497 -19.73 -5.08 17.67
N GLY A 498 -19.61 -5.68 18.84
CA GLY A 498 -19.01 -7.01 19.04
C GLY A 498 -17.47 -7.04 18.92
N LEU A 499 -16.81 -5.90 19.10
CA LEU A 499 -15.34 -5.77 19.16
C LEU A 499 -14.89 -5.75 20.62
N TYR A 500 -13.90 -6.56 20.98
CA TYR A 500 -13.43 -6.64 22.38
C TYR A 500 -11.92 -6.41 22.47
N LEU A 501 -11.51 -5.49 23.36
CA LEU A 501 -10.10 -5.26 23.69
C LEU A 501 -9.61 -6.31 24.70
N LEU A 502 -8.49 -6.98 24.42
CA LEU A 502 -7.87 -7.93 25.33
C LEU A 502 -6.91 -7.24 26.30
N GLU A 503 -7.41 -6.81 27.45
CA GLU A 503 -6.58 -6.27 28.53
C GLU A 503 -5.92 -7.41 29.33
N LYS A 504 -4.72 -7.84 28.90
CA LYS A 504 -3.81 -8.59 29.78
C LYS A 504 -3.14 -7.60 30.74
N GLN A 505 -3.40 -7.73 32.04
CA GLN A 505 -2.70 -6.96 33.06
C GLN A 505 -1.25 -7.42 33.21
N LYS A 506 -0.36 -6.46 33.50
CA LYS A 506 1.07 -6.64 33.79
C LYS A 506 1.90 -7.16 32.60
N ASP A 507 2.18 -6.25 31.66
CA ASP A 507 3.55 -5.90 31.20
C ASP A 507 3.47 -4.83 30.10
N ASN A 508 4.36 -3.84 30.13
CA ASN A 508 4.32 -2.66 29.26
C ASN A 508 4.68 -2.95 27.78
N GLU A 509 5.17 -4.15 27.48
CA GLU A 509 5.59 -4.56 26.13
C GLU A 509 4.47 -5.23 25.31
N ASN A 510 3.33 -5.51 25.92
CA ASN A 510 2.28 -6.30 25.28
C ASN A 510 1.67 -5.59 24.04
N PRO A 511 1.56 -6.29 22.89
CA PRO A 511 0.95 -5.73 21.68
C PRO A 511 -0.53 -5.42 21.89
N LEU A 512 -1.05 -4.47 21.12
CA LEU A 512 -2.45 -4.05 21.20
C LEU A 512 -3.35 -5.09 20.49
N VAL A 513 -3.87 -6.06 21.26
CA VAL A 513 -4.68 -7.17 20.73
C VAL A 513 -6.17 -6.89 20.85
N ILE A 514 -6.88 -7.00 19.72
CA ILE A 514 -8.31 -6.74 19.57
C ILE A 514 -8.98 -7.98 18.99
N ARG A 515 -9.97 -8.53 19.70
CA ARG A 515 -10.85 -9.58 19.20
C ARG A 515 -11.87 -8.95 18.25
N TYR A 516 -11.75 -9.24 16.96
CA TYR A 516 -12.65 -8.71 15.93
C TYR A 516 -13.68 -9.75 15.45
N ARG A 517 -13.56 -11.01 15.88
CA ARG A 517 -14.54 -12.09 15.63
C ARG A 517 -14.41 -13.21 16.67
N HIS A 518 -15.34 -14.16 16.68
CA HIS A 518 -15.19 -15.39 17.45
C HIS A 518 -13.85 -16.07 17.11
N GLU A 519 -13.05 -16.33 18.15
CA GLU A 519 -11.71 -16.92 18.07
C GLU A 519 -10.64 -16.21 17.22
N LYS A 520 -10.92 -15.03 16.63
CA LYS A 520 -9.99 -14.28 15.76
C LYS A 520 -9.56 -12.95 16.38
N TYR A 521 -8.26 -12.68 16.31
CA TYR A 521 -7.58 -11.59 17.03
C TYR A 521 -6.63 -10.84 16.09
N ILE A 522 -6.68 -9.51 16.11
CA ILE A 522 -5.74 -8.63 15.42
C ILE A 522 -4.81 -8.01 16.46
N SER A 523 -3.51 -8.08 16.20
CA SER A 523 -2.47 -7.39 16.95
C SER A 523 -1.98 -6.19 16.16
N ILE A 524 -2.07 -5.01 16.75
CA ILE A 524 -1.59 -3.75 16.17
C ILE A 524 -0.19 -3.44 16.72
N TYR A 525 0.74 -3.13 15.83
CA TYR A 525 2.10 -2.71 16.14
C TYR A 525 2.47 -1.43 15.37
N ILE A 526 3.54 -0.76 15.79
CA ILE A 526 4.15 0.33 15.03
C ILE A 526 5.53 -0.17 14.59
N ASP A 527 5.81 0.01 13.31
CA ASP A 527 7.12 -0.25 12.73
C ASP A 527 8.08 0.89 13.13
N SER A 528 9.12 0.56 13.92
CA SER A 528 10.10 1.54 14.41
C SER A 528 10.83 2.27 13.28
N ARG A 529 11.00 1.66 12.11
CA ARG A 529 11.70 2.28 10.98
C ARG A 529 10.82 3.24 10.18
N THR A 530 9.53 2.93 10.04
CA THR A 530 8.63 3.71 9.16
C THR A 530 7.62 4.59 9.90
N GLY A 531 7.43 4.42 11.20
CA GLY A 531 6.42 5.17 11.97
C GLY A 531 4.99 4.88 11.51
N LYS A 532 4.79 3.76 10.81
CA LYS A 532 3.49 3.30 10.32
C LYS A 532 2.89 2.31 11.30
N VAL A 533 1.59 2.45 11.52
CA VAL A 533 0.75 1.49 12.22
C VAL A 533 0.52 0.31 11.28
N LYS A 534 0.82 -0.90 11.74
CA LYS A 534 0.67 -2.16 11.02
C LYS A 534 -0.16 -3.14 11.85
N ALA A 535 -0.82 -4.10 11.18
CA ALA A 535 -1.77 -5.02 11.79
C ALA A 535 -1.57 -6.45 11.28
N TYR A 536 -1.58 -7.44 12.18
CA TYR A 536 -1.45 -8.86 11.83
C TYR A 536 -2.45 -9.71 12.63
N GLU A 537 -2.88 -10.85 12.07
CA GLU A 537 -3.82 -11.77 12.73
C GLU A 537 -3.06 -12.79 13.60
N THR A 538 -3.34 -12.82 14.91
CA THR A 538 -2.48 -13.44 15.93
C THR A 538 -2.50 -14.99 15.96
N LYS A 539 -3.09 -15.65 14.96
CA LYS A 539 -3.30 -17.12 14.93
C LYS A 539 -2.72 -17.87 13.72
N ASN A 540 -2.22 -17.19 12.69
CA ASN A 540 -1.74 -17.84 11.47
C ASN A 540 -0.28 -17.45 11.16
N GLU A 541 0.61 -18.44 11.11
CA GLU A 541 2.02 -18.28 10.67
C GLU A 541 2.16 -18.20 9.13
N SER A 542 1.06 -18.37 8.38
CA SER A 542 1.03 -18.23 6.92
C SER A 542 0.78 -16.79 6.48
N ASN A 543 1.74 -16.20 5.77
CA ASN A 543 1.68 -14.82 5.27
C ASN A 543 0.56 -14.53 4.24
N GLU A 544 -0.22 -15.53 3.83
CA GLU A 544 -1.18 -15.44 2.73
C GLU A 544 -2.46 -14.64 3.04
N GLU A 545 -2.79 -14.40 4.32
CA GLU A 545 -3.97 -13.60 4.67
C GLU A 545 -3.70 -12.09 4.83
N ASN A 546 -2.43 -11.65 4.84
CA ASN A 546 -2.03 -10.27 5.10
C ASN A 546 -2.61 -9.24 4.10
N VAL A 547 -2.94 -9.65 2.88
CA VAL A 547 -3.58 -8.78 1.86
C VAL A 547 -4.93 -8.22 2.34
N LYS A 548 -5.62 -8.90 3.26
CA LYS A 548 -6.90 -8.44 3.84
C LYS A 548 -6.72 -7.25 4.80
N LEU A 549 -5.54 -7.12 5.43
CA LEU A 549 -5.28 -6.11 6.46
C LEU A 549 -4.67 -4.82 5.91
N ALA A 550 -4.07 -4.84 4.71
CA ALA A 550 -3.50 -3.64 4.07
C ALA A 550 -4.49 -2.46 3.99
N GLY A 551 -5.77 -2.72 3.71
CA GLY A 551 -6.81 -1.67 3.70
C GLY A 551 -7.14 -1.10 5.08
N LEU A 552 -6.91 -1.84 6.17
CA LEU A 552 -6.95 -1.31 7.53
C LEU A 552 -5.70 -0.47 7.82
N GLU A 553 -4.52 -0.96 7.45
CA GLU A 553 -3.25 -0.23 7.64
C GLU A 553 -3.29 1.13 6.92
N ASP A 554 -3.72 1.20 5.67
CA ASP A 554 -3.85 2.46 4.94
C ASP A 554 -4.83 3.43 5.62
N ARG A 555 -5.93 2.93 6.19
CA ARG A 555 -6.91 3.78 6.90
C ARG A 555 -6.35 4.30 8.22
N LEU A 556 -5.75 3.43 9.05
CA LEU A 556 -5.10 3.82 10.31
C LEU A 556 -3.93 4.78 10.08
N ASN A 557 -3.18 4.62 8.99
CA ASN A 557 -2.08 5.51 8.62
C ASN A 557 -2.54 6.84 7.98
N ASN A 558 -3.84 7.04 7.75
CA ASN A 558 -4.41 8.31 7.28
C ASN A 558 -5.26 9.02 8.35
N ASP A 559 -6.07 8.27 9.11
CA ASP A 559 -6.94 8.76 10.19
C ASP A 559 -6.82 7.83 11.41
N PRO A 560 -5.79 8.02 12.27
CA PRO A 560 -5.57 7.16 13.42
C PRO A 560 -6.53 7.44 14.58
N GLU A 561 -7.23 8.58 14.59
CA GLU A 561 -8.19 8.96 15.65
C GLU A 561 -9.47 8.12 15.58
N ASN A 562 -9.91 7.76 14.38
CA ASN A 562 -11.13 6.99 14.15
C ASN A 562 -10.91 5.45 14.16
N ILE A 563 -9.94 4.97 14.94
CA ILE A 563 -9.55 3.54 15.01
C ILE A 563 -10.74 2.58 15.17
N ALA A 564 -11.71 2.85 16.06
CA ALA A 564 -12.86 1.94 16.24
C ALA A 564 -13.75 1.85 14.99
N LYS A 565 -13.89 2.93 14.22
CA LYS A 565 -14.65 2.94 12.95
C LYS A 565 -13.91 2.12 11.88
N HIS A 566 -12.58 2.19 11.85
CA HIS A 566 -11.77 1.41 10.91
C HIS A 566 -11.75 -0.09 11.25
N LEU A 567 -11.78 -0.45 12.53
CA LEU A 567 -11.96 -1.83 12.98
C LEU A 567 -13.37 -2.37 12.67
N LEU A 568 -14.40 -1.54 12.83
CA LEU A 568 -15.77 -1.88 12.41
C LEU A 568 -15.87 -2.09 10.89
N TRP A 569 -15.28 -1.18 10.10
CA TRP A 569 -15.17 -1.32 8.65
C TRP A 569 -14.53 -2.65 8.25
N LEU A 570 -13.41 -3.04 8.89
CA LEU A 570 -12.74 -4.31 8.62
C LEU A 570 -13.62 -5.51 8.99
N ARG A 571 -14.29 -5.49 10.16
CA ARG A 571 -15.21 -6.56 10.57
C ARG A 571 -16.34 -6.74 9.53
N SER A 572 -16.95 -5.66 9.07
CA SER A 572 -17.98 -5.68 8.02
C SER A 572 -17.46 -6.19 6.68
N ASP A 573 -16.29 -5.72 6.19
CA ASP A 573 -15.73 -6.15 4.91
C ASP A 573 -15.39 -7.65 4.90
N ILE A 574 -14.75 -8.18 5.96
CA ILE A 574 -14.44 -9.62 6.03
C ILE A 574 -15.72 -10.47 6.11
N VAL A 575 -16.74 -10.03 6.87
CA VAL A 575 -18.05 -10.73 6.93
C VAL A 575 -18.76 -10.72 5.57
N ILE A 576 -18.70 -9.62 4.82
CA ILE A 576 -19.35 -9.54 3.50
C ILE A 576 -18.62 -10.34 2.44
N ARG A 577 -17.27 -10.38 2.46
CA ARG A 577 -16.50 -11.25 1.56
C ARG A 577 -16.84 -12.73 1.75
N GLU A 578 -17.10 -13.14 2.99
CA GLU A 578 -17.55 -14.49 3.34
C GLU A 578 -18.99 -14.75 2.87
N ILE A 579 -19.92 -13.82 3.06
CA ILE A 579 -21.27 -13.91 2.49
C ILE A 579 -21.21 -13.98 0.96
N ILE A 580 -20.34 -13.21 0.31
CA ILE A 580 -20.14 -13.21 -1.14
C ILE A 580 -19.60 -14.57 -1.63
N SER A 581 -18.69 -15.21 -0.88
CA SER A 581 -18.19 -16.54 -1.27
C SER A 581 -19.28 -17.61 -1.12
N LEU A 582 -20.08 -17.57 -0.05
CA LEU A 582 -21.23 -18.44 0.15
C LEU A 582 -22.35 -18.21 -0.89
N ALA A 583 -22.64 -16.96 -1.24
CA ALA A 583 -23.66 -16.61 -2.23
C ALA A 583 -23.28 -17.09 -3.64
N LYS A 584 -21.99 -17.03 -4.01
CA LYS A 584 -21.48 -17.59 -5.26
C LYS A 584 -21.68 -19.11 -5.34
N LEU A 585 -21.57 -19.83 -4.23
CA LEU A 585 -21.87 -21.29 -4.17
C LEU A 585 -23.37 -21.61 -4.37
N LEU A 586 -24.26 -20.61 -4.23
CA LEU A 586 -25.71 -20.70 -4.42
C LEU A 586 -26.19 -20.09 -5.77
N ASN A 587 -25.26 -19.81 -6.70
CA ASN A 587 -25.54 -19.16 -7.98
C ASN A 587 -26.22 -17.77 -7.88
N LEU A 588 -26.04 -17.07 -6.76
CA LEU A 588 -26.47 -15.67 -6.60
C LEU A 588 -25.37 -14.73 -7.09
N GLN A 589 -25.72 -13.73 -7.89
CA GLN A 589 -24.75 -12.75 -8.42
C GLN A 589 -24.58 -11.58 -7.43
N PRO A 590 -23.37 -11.36 -6.87
CA PRO A 590 -23.15 -10.31 -5.87
C PRO A 590 -22.83 -8.97 -6.52
N TYR A 591 -23.55 -7.93 -6.11
CA TYR A 591 -23.36 -6.54 -6.49
C TYR A 591 -22.97 -5.70 -5.28
N HIS A 592 -21.99 -4.82 -5.47
CA HIS A 592 -21.61 -3.82 -4.48
C HIS A 592 -22.60 -2.64 -4.51
N PRO A 593 -22.95 -2.01 -3.37
CA PRO A 593 -23.91 -0.91 -3.34
C PRO A 593 -23.58 0.26 -4.29
N SER A 594 -22.30 0.49 -4.60
CA SER A 594 -21.88 1.53 -5.57
C SER A 594 -22.22 1.22 -7.03
N GLN A 595 -22.56 -0.03 -7.36
CA GLN A 595 -23.05 -0.44 -8.68
C GLN A 595 -24.58 -0.28 -8.77
N MET A 596 -25.25 -0.14 -7.62
CA MET A 596 -26.68 0.09 -7.51
C MET A 596 -26.97 1.58 -7.36
N ASN A 597 -27.34 2.20 -8.47
CA ASN A 597 -27.66 3.63 -8.56
C ASN A 597 -29.07 3.93 -7.99
N LEU A 598 -29.30 3.56 -6.72
CA LEU A 598 -30.55 3.75 -5.99
C LEU A 598 -30.71 5.20 -5.52
N ARG A 599 -31.96 5.59 -5.25
CA ARG A 599 -32.28 6.93 -4.72
C ARG A 599 -31.86 7.05 -3.26
N ALA A 600 -31.45 8.24 -2.83
CA ALA A 600 -31.05 8.51 -1.44
C ALA A 600 -32.16 8.17 -0.43
N GLU A 601 -33.42 8.45 -0.77
CA GLU A 601 -34.59 8.06 0.04
C GLU A 601 -34.70 6.54 0.24
N ASP A 602 -34.36 5.75 -0.79
CA ASP A 602 -34.46 4.30 -0.75
C ASP A 602 -33.27 3.69 0.03
N PHE A 603 -32.09 4.31 -0.02
CA PHE A 603 -30.98 4.00 0.90
C PHE A 603 -31.37 4.25 2.37
N ILE A 604 -32.04 5.36 2.68
CA ILE A 604 -32.51 5.66 4.05
C ILE A 604 -33.57 4.63 4.51
N LYS A 605 -34.51 4.23 3.63
CA LYS A 605 -35.50 3.18 3.96
C LYS A 605 -34.87 1.82 4.25
N LEU A 606 -33.78 1.47 3.55
CA LEU A 606 -33.09 0.19 3.73
C LEU A 606 -32.19 0.18 4.98
N PHE A 607 -31.41 1.24 5.22
CA PHE A 607 -30.31 1.22 6.20
C PHE A 607 -30.51 2.18 7.40
N GLY A 608 -31.56 3.02 7.37
CA GLY A 608 -31.83 4.04 8.40
C GLY A 608 -30.80 5.17 8.42
N ASP A 609 -30.72 5.89 9.55
CA ASP A 609 -29.77 7.00 9.77
C ASP A 609 -28.29 6.56 9.90
N VAL A 610 -27.95 5.30 9.57
CA VAL A 610 -26.59 4.73 9.68
C VAL A 610 -25.69 5.16 8.49
N ILE A 611 -26.07 6.22 7.78
CA ILE A 611 -25.26 6.83 6.72
C ILE A 611 -24.11 7.62 7.39
N PRO A 612 -22.84 7.38 7.05
CA PRO A 612 -21.75 8.17 7.61
C PRO A 612 -21.88 9.63 7.15
N SER A 613 -21.97 10.56 8.11
CA SER A 613 -22.02 12.02 7.86
C SER A 613 -20.76 12.60 7.18
N ASN A 614 -19.77 11.77 6.84
CA ASN A 614 -18.51 12.16 6.22
C ASN A 614 -18.60 12.11 4.70
N LYS A 615 -18.27 13.23 4.04
CA LYS A 615 -18.37 13.43 2.58
C LYS A 615 -17.50 12.50 1.71
N THR A 616 -16.72 11.61 2.30
CA THR A 616 -15.69 10.79 1.64
C THR A 616 -16.17 9.40 1.20
N GLU A 617 -17.13 8.78 1.89
CA GLU A 617 -17.63 7.45 1.56
C GLU A 617 -19.12 7.50 1.16
N LYS A 618 -19.37 7.45 -0.16
CA LYS A 618 -20.73 7.55 -0.71
C LYS A 618 -21.61 6.31 -0.49
N TYR A 619 -21.04 5.18 -0.11
CA TYR A 619 -21.73 3.89 -0.06
C TYR A 619 -21.29 3.07 1.17
N PRO A 620 -22.22 2.41 1.88
CA PRO A 620 -21.90 1.60 3.05
C PRO A 620 -21.18 0.30 2.67
N SER A 621 -20.00 0.08 3.23
CA SER A 621 -19.27 -1.20 3.13
C SER A 621 -19.82 -2.30 4.06
N HIS A 622 -21.01 -2.11 4.61
CA HIS A 622 -21.65 -3.01 5.57
C HIS A 622 -22.88 -3.74 4.99
N CYS A 623 -23.12 -3.64 3.67
CA CYS A 623 -24.16 -4.41 2.98
C CYS A 623 -23.74 -4.94 1.58
N VAL A 624 -24.49 -5.92 1.09
CA VAL A 624 -24.35 -6.54 -0.23
C VAL A 624 -25.72 -6.80 -0.85
N PHE A 625 -25.81 -6.69 -2.17
CA PHE A 625 -26.99 -7.02 -2.95
C PHE A 625 -26.74 -8.31 -3.75
N LEU A 626 -27.63 -9.29 -3.66
CA LEU A 626 -27.51 -10.61 -4.28
C LEU A 626 -28.65 -10.81 -5.29
N GLN A 627 -28.35 -10.84 -6.59
CA GLN A 627 -29.33 -11.03 -7.65
C GLN A 627 -29.64 -12.52 -7.86
N PHE A 628 -30.91 -12.85 -8.08
CA PHE A 628 -31.33 -14.21 -8.43
C PHE A 628 -31.24 -14.43 -9.95
N SER A 629 -30.58 -15.51 -10.37
CA SER A 629 -30.37 -15.85 -11.79
C SER A 629 -31.64 -16.09 -12.63
N GLN A 630 -32.78 -16.34 -12.00
CA GLN A 630 -34.09 -16.51 -12.66
C GLN A 630 -34.97 -15.23 -12.56
N PHE A 631 -34.56 -14.25 -11.75
CA PHE A 631 -35.39 -13.10 -11.38
C PHE A 631 -34.56 -11.82 -11.43
N ASP A 632 -34.19 -11.38 -12.63
CA ASP A 632 -33.26 -10.26 -12.86
C ASP A 632 -33.60 -8.97 -12.10
N ASN A 633 -34.90 -8.67 -11.92
CA ASN A 633 -35.35 -7.46 -11.22
C ASN A 633 -35.37 -7.60 -9.67
N TRP A 634 -35.07 -8.79 -9.13
CA TRP A 634 -35.15 -9.09 -7.70
C TRP A 634 -33.77 -9.29 -7.08
N TYR A 635 -33.57 -8.64 -5.94
CA TYR A 635 -32.31 -8.63 -5.21
C TYR A 635 -32.55 -8.92 -3.73
N PHE A 636 -31.77 -9.85 -3.19
CA PHE A 636 -31.70 -10.12 -1.76
C PHE A 636 -30.57 -9.28 -1.14
N VAL A 637 -30.95 -8.37 -0.25
CA VAL A 637 -30.06 -7.41 0.40
C VAL A 637 -29.73 -7.92 1.79
N ILE A 638 -28.44 -7.99 2.13
CA ILE A 638 -27.99 -8.34 3.48
C ILE A 638 -27.11 -7.21 4.01
N ALA A 639 -27.38 -6.75 5.23
CA ALA A 639 -26.56 -5.76 5.93
C ALA A 639 -26.18 -6.22 7.34
N THR A 640 -25.01 -5.76 7.78
CA THR A 640 -24.54 -5.87 9.17
C THR A 640 -24.78 -4.56 9.89
N ILE A 641 -25.66 -4.55 10.90
CA ILE A 641 -26.04 -3.35 11.67
C ILE A 641 -26.09 -3.74 13.14
N LYS A 642 -25.35 -3.02 14.00
CA LYS A 642 -25.29 -3.27 15.46
C LYS A 642 -25.10 -4.75 15.82
N ASN A 643 -24.10 -5.37 15.22
CA ASN A 643 -23.76 -6.78 15.39
C ASN A 643 -24.83 -7.81 14.95
N GLU A 644 -25.87 -7.41 14.21
CA GLU A 644 -26.95 -8.29 13.72
C GLU A 644 -27.02 -8.30 12.19
N PHE A 645 -27.53 -9.40 11.61
CA PHE A 645 -27.84 -9.48 10.19
C PHE A 645 -29.28 -9.04 9.91
N LYS A 646 -29.42 -7.91 9.20
CA LYS A 646 -30.71 -7.51 8.65
C LYS A 646 -30.76 -7.89 7.18
N SER A 647 -31.88 -8.49 6.76
CA SER A 647 -32.07 -8.90 5.38
C SER A 647 -33.39 -8.43 4.80
N TRP A 648 -33.37 -8.08 3.52
CA TRP A 648 -34.52 -7.60 2.79
C TRP A 648 -34.56 -8.23 1.40
N LEU A 649 -35.76 -8.44 0.88
CA LEU A 649 -36.01 -8.80 -0.51
C LEU A 649 -36.56 -7.55 -1.22
N CYS A 650 -35.86 -7.12 -2.27
CA CYS A 650 -36.12 -5.86 -2.97
C CYS A 650 -36.37 -6.11 -4.46
N CYS A 651 -37.45 -5.55 -5.01
CA CYS A 651 -37.72 -5.51 -6.44
C CYS A 651 -37.38 -4.13 -7.00
N LEU A 652 -36.52 -4.04 -8.01
CA LEU A 652 -36.15 -2.78 -8.67
C LEU A 652 -36.88 -2.65 -10.01
N ASN A 653 -37.45 -1.47 -10.25
CA ASN A 653 -38.05 -1.14 -11.54
C ASN A 653 -36.98 -0.65 -12.56
N ILE A 654 -37.36 -0.48 -13.82
CA ILE A 654 -36.50 0.01 -14.93
C ILE A 654 -35.81 1.33 -14.58
N TYR A 655 -36.43 2.17 -13.74
CA TYR A 655 -35.89 3.44 -13.24
C TYR A 655 -35.05 3.32 -11.96
N GLN A 656 -34.60 2.11 -11.59
CA GLN A 656 -33.78 1.82 -10.40
C GLN A 656 -34.38 2.32 -9.07
N ALA A 657 -35.70 2.46 -9.02
CA ALA A 657 -36.47 2.75 -7.81
C ALA A 657 -36.99 1.44 -7.20
N VAL A 658 -37.08 1.39 -5.88
CA VAL A 658 -37.64 0.24 -5.13
C VAL A 658 -39.14 0.17 -5.39
N ALA A 659 -39.58 -0.88 -6.08
CA ALA A 659 -40.98 -1.13 -6.44
C ALA A 659 -41.72 -1.99 -5.40
N ASP A 660 -41.01 -2.93 -4.77
CA ASP A 660 -41.52 -3.77 -3.69
C ASP A 660 -40.37 -4.06 -2.71
N LEU A 661 -40.66 -4.09 -1.42
CA LEU A 661 -39.68 -4.28 -0.35
C LEU A 661 -40.26 -5.09 0.80
N ILE A 662 -39.64 -6.24 1.07
CA ILE A 662 -40.05 -7.17 2.12
C ILE A 662 -38.89 -7.35 3.10
N TYR A 663 -39.10 -7.05 4.37
CA TYR A 663 -38.14 -7.35 5.44
C TYR A 663 -38.23 -8.82 5.84
N ILE A 664 -37.08 -9.48 6.00
CA ILE A 664 -36.99 -10.89 6.42
C ILE A 664 -36.27 -10.94 7.77
N ASP A 665 -37.02 -11.29 8.82
CA ASP A 665 -36.49 -11.55 10.17
C ASP A 665 -35.65 -12.84 10.16
N CYS A 666 -34.33 -12.64 10.13
CA CYS A 666 -33.31 -13.67 10.23
C CYS A 666 -33.37 -14.45 11.55
N ASP A 667 -33.56 -13.75 12.66
CA ASP A 667 -33.36 -14.31 14.00
C ASP A 667 -34.52 -15.20 14.43
N GLU A 668 -35.72 -15.03 13.86
CA GLU A 668 -36.83 -15.98 14.08
C GLU A 668 -36.53 -17.38 13.50
N LEU A 669 -35.88 -17.44 12.33
CA LEU A 669 -35.49 -18.70 11.68
C LEU A 669 -34.41 -19.41 12.52
N ARG A 670 -33.36 -18.65 12.86
CA ARG A 670 -32.20 -19.11 13.63
C ARG A 670 -32.57 -19.60 15.04
N ARG A 671 -33.47 -18.89 15.74
CA ARG A 671 -33.98 -19.30 17.07
C ARG A 671 -34.79 -20.60 17.03
N LYS A 672 -35.42 -20.95 15.91
CA LYS A 672 -36.15 -22.22 15.74
C LYS A 672 -35.19 -23.39 15.47
N GLU A 673 -34.13 -23.18 14.72
CA GLU A 673 -33.06 -24.19 14.53
C GLU A 673 -32.32 -24.48 15.84
N ALA A 674 -31.91 -23.45 16.58
CA ALA A 674 -31.28 -23.61 17.89
C ALA A 674 -32.17 -24.41 18.87
N LYS A 675 -33.48 -24.14 18.90
CA LYS A 675 -34.45 -24.92 19.69
C LYS A 675 -34.58 -26.38 19.22
N LYS A 676 -34.41 -26.65 17.93
CA LYS A 676 -34.41 -28.01 17.36
C LYS A 676 -33.18 -28.79 17.81
N ILE A 677 -31.99 -28.18 17.73
CA ILE A 677 -30.70 -28.77 18.13
C ILE A 677 -30.70 -29.09 19.63
N VAL A 678 -31.14 -28.16 20.48
CA VAL A 678 -31.27 -28.39 21.94
C VAL A 678 -32.33 -29.46 22.25
N GLY A 679 -33.38 -29.57 21.44
CA GLY A 679 -34.42 -30.62 21.56
C GLY A 679 -33.93 -32.01 21.16
N SER A 680 -33.06 -32.14 20.16
CA SER A 680 -32.42 -33.41 19.79
C SER A 680 -31.33 -33.85 20.77
N SER A 681 -30.50 -32.93 21.26
CA SER A 681 -29.45 -33.26 22.24
C SER A 681 -30.02 -33.75 23.58
N LYS A 682 -31.25 -33.33 23.96
CA LYS A 682 -31.97 -33.87 25.12
C LYS A 682 -32.60 -35.26 24.93
N ARG A 683 -32.46 -35.88 23.75
CA ARG A 683 -32.95 -37.25 23.45
C ARG A 683 -31.85 -38.22 23.02
N GLN A 684 -30.58 -37.81 23.08
CA GLN A 684 -29.42 -38.64 22.72
C GLN A 684 -28.37 -38.69 23.84
N LEU A 685 -28.75 -38.38 25.08
CA LEU A 685 -27.87 -38.37 26.27
C LEU A 685 -28.37 -39.27 27.41
N GLU A 686 -29.41 -40.09 27.20
CA GLU A 686 -29.92 -41.05 28.20
C GLU A 686 -29.78 -42.53 27.80
N ASP A 687 -29.43 -42.87 26.55
CA ASP A 687 -29.38 -44.27 26.07
C ASP A 687 -27.98 -44.84 25.72
N ASP A 688 -26.94 -44.02 25.57
CA ASP A 688 -25.57 -44.47 25.20
C ASP A 688 -24.57 -44.40 26.37
N VAL A 689 -24.88 -45.09 27.47
CA VAL A 689 -23.91 -45.39 28.56
C VAL A 689 -23.85 -46.90 28.81
N GLU A 690 -23.40 -47.68 27.82
CA GLU A 690 -22.68 -48.94 28.06
C GLU A 690 -22.01 -49.50 26.79
N LYS A 691 -20.76 -49.95 26.91
CA LYS A 691 -19.98 -50.73 25.92
C LYS A 691 -19.65 -49.94 24.62
N THR A 692 -18.39 -49.61 24.31
CA THR A 692 -17.26 -50.55 24.25
C THR A 692 -15.90 -49.85 24.38
N SER A 693 -14.95 -50.57 24.96
CA SER A 693 -13.55 -50.19 25.08
C SER A 693 -12.66 -50.96 24.10
N SER A 694 -11.84 -50.28 23.29
CA SER A 694 -10.47 -50.71 22.94
C SER A 694 -9.73 -49.72 22.02
N GLN A 695 -8.45 -49.47 22.33
CA GLN A 695 -7.27 -49.21 21.46
C GLN A 695 -7.49 -48.57 20.05
N CYS A 696 -6.69 -47.62 19.55
CA CYS A 696 -5.44 -47.00 20.01
C CYS A 696 -5.25 -45.68 19.19
N ASP A 697 -4.20 -44.86 19.31
CA ASP A 697 -2.93 -44.98 20.04
C ASP A 697 -2.54 -43.63 20.70
N SER A 698 -1.31 -43.52 21.22
CA SER A 698 -0.76 -42.32 21.86
C SER A 698 0.66 -42.03 21.36
N LYS A 699 0.87 -40.91 20.63
CA LYS A 699 2.18 -40.22 20.49
C LYS A 699 2.10 -38.89 19.73
N LYS A 700 1.69 -37.80 20.41
CA LYS A 700 2.08 -36.39 20.15
C LYS A 700 1.37 -35.41 21.12
N ARG A 701 1.60 -35.56 22.43
CA ARG A 701 1.18 -34.59 23.46
C ARG A 701 2.20 -34.57 24.62
N LYS A 702 3.20 -33.69 24.52
CA LYS A 702 4.08 -33.27 25.65
C LYS A 702 4.95 -32.04 25.29
N LEU A 703 4.30 -30.96 24.83
CA LEU A 703 4.85 -29.59 24.74
C LEU A 703 3.71 -28.62 24.32
N SER A 704 2.62 -28.63 25.07
CA SER A 704 1.41 -27.84 24.77
C SER A 704 0.47 -27.72 25.98
N ARG A 705 1.03 -27.43 27.18
CA ARG A 705 0.24 -27.37 28.42
C ARG A 705 0.47 -26.16 29.33
N ASP A 706 1.42 -25.29 29.02
CA ASP A 706 1.76 -24.15 29.89
C ASP A 706 1.24 -22.79 29.38
N LEU A 707 0.42 -22.78 28.31
CA LEU A 707 -0.26 -21.56 27.80
C LEU A 707 -1.79 -21.66 27.74
N SER A 708 -2.39 -22.75 28.23
CA SER A 708 -3.85 -23.01 28.14
C SER A 708 -4.60 -22.92 29.48
N VAL A 709 -3.97 -22.40 30.54
CA VAL A 709 -4.50 -22.47 31.92
C VAL A 709 -5.01 -21.12 32.48
N VAL A 710 -4.82 -19.98 31.78
CA VAL A 710 -5.08 -18.63 32.36
C VAL A 710 -6.06 -17.77 31.53
N VAL A 711 -6.87 -18.36 30.62
CA VAL A 711 -7.98 -17.65 29.95
C VAL A 711 -9.25 -18.51 29.94
N GLN A 712 -9.72 -18.88 31.12
CA GLN A 712 -11.10 -19.30 31.36
C GLN A 712 -11.74 -18.35 32.38
N HIS A 713 -12.14 -17.15 31.91
CA HIS A 713 -13.04 -16.26 32.63
C HIS A 713 -14.04 -15.60 31.66
N ASP A 714 -15.30 -16.00 31.80
CA ASP A 714 -16.50 -15.14 31.80
C ASP A 714 -16.96 -14.40 30.52
N TYR A 715 -16.53 -14.82 29.32
CA TYR A 715 -17.11 -14.35 28.04
C TYR A 715 -17.71 -15.47 27.15
N SER A 716 -18.30 -16.49 27.77
CA SER A 716 -18.86 -17.68 27.08
C SER A 716 -20.20 -17.44 26.38
N ASP A 717 -21.08 -16.60 26.92
CA ASP A 717 -22.53 -16.75 26.64
C ASP A 717 -23.13 -15.73 25.66
N LYS A 718 -22.34 -14.79 25.13
CA LYS A 718 -22.74 -13.98 23.97
C LYS A 718 -22.25 -14.65 22.68
N PHE A 719 -23.13 -15.48 22.09
CA PHE A 719 -22.94 -16.01 20.74
C PHE A 719 -22.58 -14.87 19.76
N ASP A 720 -21.54 -15.05 18.95
CA ASP A 720 -21.17 -14.06 17.94
C ASP A 720 -22.20 -14.15 16.79
N SER A 721 -23.19 -13.26 16.83
CA SER A 721 -24.40 -13.26 15.98
C SER A 721 -24.12 -13.13 14.48
N LEU A 722 -22.87 -12.84 14.09
CA LEU A 722 -22.45 -12.65 12.69
C LEU A 722 -21.86 -13.89 11.99
N ILE A 723 -22.09 -15.11 12.49
CA ILE A 723 -21.67 -16.35 11.80
C ILE A 723 -22.76 -16.82 10.81
N MET A 724 -22.52 -16.68 9.50
CA MET A 724 -23.43 -17.14 8.44
C MET A 724 -23.00 -18.50 7.89
N ASP A 725 -23.76 -19.55 8.21
CA ASP A 725 -23.53 -20.89 7.66
C ASP A 725 -24.13 -21.04 6.25
N PHE A 726 -23.50 -21.86 5.41
CA PHE A 726 -24.01 -22.20 4.07
C PHE A 726 -25.45 -22.74 4.11
N GLN A 727 -25.77 -23.60 5.08
CA GLN A 727 -27.11 -24.17 5.25
C GLN A 727 -28.15 -23.08 5.53
N TYR A 728 -27.80 -22.08 6.34
CA TYR A 728 -28.68 -20.98 6.71
C TYR A 728 -28.91 -20.03 5.52
N LEU A 729 -27.86 -19.69 4.76
CA LEU A 729 -28.02 -18.88 3.54
C LEU A 729 -28.81 -19.61 2.44
N ALA A 730 -28.64 -20.93 2.30
CA ALA A 730 -29.42 -21.75 1.38
C ALA A 730 -30.92 -21.77 1.74
N GLN A 731 -31.26 -21.82 3.04
CA GLN A 731 -32.63 -21.67 3.48
C GLN A 731 -33.21 -20.30 3.13
N LEU A 732 -32.46 -19.22 3.31
CA LEU A 732 -32.89 -17.86 2.93
C LEU A 732 -33.07 -17.71 1.40
N ASP A 733 -32.20 -18.30 0.57
CA ASP A 733 -32.39 -18.36 -0.89
C ASP A 733 -33.70 -19.08 -1.27
N SER A 734 -33.94 -20.27 -0.71
CA SER A 734 -35.16 -21.04 -0.98
C SER A 734 -36.44 -20.31 -0.52
N LEU A 735 -36.36 -19.60 0.61
CA LEU A 735 -37.43 -18.74 1.13
C LEU A 735 -37.73 -17.60 0.16
N CYS A 736 -36.71 -16.90 -0.31
CA CYS A 736 -36.87 -15.80 -1.25
C CYS A 736 -37.48 -16.27 -2.58
N ARG A 737 -37.02 -17.39 -3.14
CA ARG A 737 -37.55 -17.95 -4.39
C ARG A 737 -39.05 -18.26 -4.30
N GLY A 738 -39.50 -18.86 -3.19
CA GLY A 738 -40.93 -19.11 -2.94
C GLY A 738 -41.75 -17.83 -2.79
N TYR A 739 -41.22 -16.79 -2.14
CA TYR A 739 -41.90 -15.50 -2.06
C TYR A 739 -41.96 -14.76 -3.40
N ILE A 740 -40.86 -14.72 -4.19
CA ILE A 740 -40.83 -14.06 -5.50
C ILE A 740 -41.84 -14.69 -6.46
N THR A 741 -41.89 -16.03 -6.50
CA THR A 741 -42.85 -16.77 -7.36
C THR A 741 -44.30 -16.48 -6.98
N ASN A 742 -44.66 -16.64 -5.71
CA ASN A 742 -45.99 -16.32 -5.22
C ASN A 742 -46.36 -14.85 -5.48
N ARG A 743 -45.41 -13.91 -5.31
CA ARG A 743 -45.63 -12.48 -5.56
C ARG A 743 -45.83 -12.15 -7.03
N LYS A 744 -45.08 -12.78 -7.95
CA LYS A 744 -45.31 -12.63 -9.40
C LYS A 744 -46.71 -13.12 -9.81
N ILE A 745 -47.17 -14.25 -9.25
CA ILE A 745 -48.52 -14.78 -9.47
C ILE A 745 -49.58 -13.80 -8.92
N GLU A 746 -49.40 -13.30 -7.69
CA GLU A 746 -50.30 -12.28 -7.13
C GLU A 746 -50.41 -11.06 -8.05
N LEU A 747 -49.31 -10.52 -8.55
CA LEU A 747 -49.35 -9.33 -9.42
C LEU A 747 -50.13 -9.59 -10.73
N GLN A 748 -50.01 -10.79 -11.31
CA GLN A 748 -50.84 -11.20 -12.46
C GLN A 748 -52.33 -11.32 -12.07
N LEU A 749 -52.65 -12.02 -10.99
CA LEU A 749 -54.03 -12.16 -10.49
C LEU A 749 -54.65 -10.80 -10.14
N GLN A 750 -53.87 -9.86 -9.59
CA GLN A 750 -54.31 -8.50 -9.29
C GLN A 750 -54.70 -7.69 -10.53
N THR A 751 -54.26 -8.09 -11.73
CA THR A 751 -54.71 -7.51 -13.02
C THR A 751 -56.15 -7.92 -13.37
N TYR A 752 -56.71 -8.92 -12.67
CA TYR A 752 -58.08 -9.44 -12.80
C TYR A 752 -58.95 -9.13 -11.57
N LYS A 753 -58.57 -8.13 -10.76
CA LYS A 753 -59.11 -7.82 -9.42
C LYS A 753 -60.64 -7.77 -9.24
N GLU A 754 -61.41 -7.51 -10.30
CA GLU A 754 -62.88 -7.41 -10.26
C GLU A 754 -63.58 -8.72 -10.67
N ALA A 755 -62.85 -9.67 -11.28
CA ALA A 755 -63.42 -10.88 -11.88
C ALA A 755 -62.84 -12.19 -11.34
N LEU A 756 -61.66 -12.16 -10.70
CA LEU A 756 -60.97 -13.34 -10.17
C LEU A 756 -60.57 -13.13 -8.71
N HIS A 757 -61.37 -13.66 -7.79
CA HIS A 757 -61.02 -13.68 -6.37
C HIS A 757 -60.03 -14.81 -6.08
N TYR A 758 -59.14 -14.60 -5.10
CA TYR A 758 -58.22 -15.62 -4.63
C TYR A 758 -58.02 -15.52 -3.11
N HIS A 759 -57.76 -16.66 -2.48
CA HIS A 759 -57.35 -16.74 -1.07
C HIS A 759 -56.11 -17.62 -0.94
N LYS A 760 -55.45 -17.56 0.21
CA LYS A 760 -54.24 -18.33 0.50
C LYS A 760 -54.51 -19.41 1.54
N ARG A 761 -53.77 -20.51 1.46
CA ARG A 761 -53.69 -21.55 2.50
C ARG A 761 -52.22 -21.94 2.76
N PRO A 762 -51.85 -22.41 3.96
CA PRO A 762 -50.52 -22.94 4.22
C PRO A 762 -50.20 -24.10 3.26
N LEU A 763 -48.97 -24.15 2.72
CA LEU A 763 -48.56 -25.18 1.78
C LEU A 763 -48.75 -26.59 2.37
N LEU A 764 -48.33 -26.79 3.62
CA LEU A 764 -48.34 -28.09 4.32
C LEU A 764 -49.73 -28.75 4.39
N ASP A 765 -50.81 -27.96 4.43
CA ASP A 765 -52.19 -28.45 4.49
C ASP A 765 -52.71 -28.98 3.14
N THR A 766 -51.97 -28.74 2.05
CA THR A 766 -52.39 -29.07 0.67
C THR A 766 -51.51 -30.14 0.00
N VAL A 767 -50.28 -30.34 0.49
CA VAL A 767 -49.25 -31.21 -0.14
C VAL A 767 -49.59 -32.70 0.01
N LEU A 768 -49.54 -33.43 -1.10
CA LEU A 768 -49.84 -34.87 -1.16
C LEU A 768 -48.89 -35.71 -0.29
N PRO A 769 -49.28 -36.92 0.16
CA PRO A 769 -48.42 -37.76 1.00
C PRO A 769 -47.06 -38.13 0.37
N VAL A 770 -46.99 -38.17 -0.96
CA VAL A 770 -45.82 -38.62 -1.75
C VAL A 770 -44.71 -37.56 -1.80
N GLU A 771 -45.02 -36.28 -1.62
CA GLU A 771 -44.09 -35.14 -1.74
C GLU A 771 -43.23 -34.95 -0.46
N THR A 772 -42.51 -36.00 -0.05
CA THR A 772 -41.75 -36.04 1.22
C THR A 772 -40.64 -34.99 1.31
N GLN A 773 -40.00 -34.65 0.18
CA GLN A 773 -38.94 -33.63 0.11
C GLN A 773 -39.46 -32.21 0.46
N VAL A 774 -40.70 -31.90 0.09
CA VAL A 774 -41.32 -30.60 0.38
C VAL A 774 -41.68 -30.51 1.87
N LYS A 775 -42.17 -31.61 2.46
CA LYS A 775 -42.56 -31.66 3.89
C LYS A 775 -41.36 -31.68 4.83
N SER A 776 -40.21 -32.20 4.41
CA SER A 776 -38.99 -32.25 5.24
C SER A 776 -38.20 -30.94 5.23
N HIS A 777 -38.37 -30.09 4.21
CA HIS A 777 -37.61 -28.85 4.07
C HIS A 777 -37.95 -27.84 5.20
N PRO A 778 -36.96 -27.27 5.90
CA PRO A 778 -37.18 -26.45 7.10
C PRO A 778 -38.00 -25.17 6.86
N VAL A 779 -38.03 -24.65 5.63
CA VAL A 779 -38.74 -23.42 5.24
C VAL A 779 -40.22 -23.66 4.86
N SER A 780 -40.63 -24.91 4.63
CA SER A 780 -41.95 -25.27 4.08
C SER A 780 -43.16 -24.71 4.84
N TYR A 781 -43.03 -24.49 6.16
CA TYR A 781 -44.08 -23.92 7.01
C TYR A 781 -44.36 -22.43 6.76
N LYS A 782 -43.44 -21.68 6.12
CA LYS A 782 -43.65 -20.27 5.72
C LYS A 782 -44.22 -20.13 4.30
N MET A 783 -44.37 -21.24 3.56
CA MET A 783 -44.87 -21.23 2.19
C MET A 783 -46.39 -21.28 2.12
N GLU A 784 -46.94 -20.54 1.18
CA GLU A 784 -48.38 -20.41 0.94
C GLU A 784 -48.75 -20.99 -0.44
N THR A 785 -49.95 -21.57 -0.54
CA THR A 785 -50.59 -21.99 -1.78
C THR A 785 -51.75 -21.04 -2.08
N ILE A 786 -51.85 -20.59 -3.33
CA ILE A 786 -52.94 -19.71 -3.78
C ILE A 786 -54.09 -20.59 -4.28
N CYS A 787 -55.32 -20.28 -3.88
CA CYS A 787 -56.53 -21.02 -4.26
C CYS A 787 -57.44 -20.15 -5.12
N LEU A 788 -57.87 -20.67 -6.27
CA LEU A 788 -58.73 -19.98 -7.23
C LEU A 788 -60.08 -20.71 -7.36
N PRO A 789 -61.23 -20.04 -7.16
CA PRO A 789 -62.53 -20.68 -7.32
C PRO A 789 -62.84 -20.89 -8.81
N ARG A 790 -63.23 -22.12 -9.16
CA ARG A 790 -63.51 -22.54 -10.55
C ARG A 790 -64.62 -21.74 -11.23
N GLN A 791 -65.54 -21.15 -10.46
CA GLN A 791 -66.60 -20.26 -10.93
C GLN A 791 -66.06 -18.97 -11.55
N ASP A 792 -65.08 -18.34 -10.89
CA ASP A 792 -64.51 -17.07 -11.34
C ASP A 792 -63.57 -17.25 -12.52
N LEU A 793 -62.81 -18.35 -12.56
CA LEU A 793 -62.02 -18.72 -13.75
C LEU A 793 -62.91 -18.85 -14.99
N LEU A 794 -64.05 -19.53 -14.88
CA LEU A 794 -64.99 -19.66 -16.00
C LEU A 794 -65.60 -18.30 -16.42
N ARG A 795 -65.85 -17.40 -15.46
CA ARG A 795 -66.27 -16.01 -15.75
C ARG A 795 -65.18 -15.24 -16.50
N VAL A 796 -63.92 -15.34 -16.09
CA VAL A 796 -62.78 -14.71 -16.76
C VAL A 796 -62.65 -15.22 -18.20
N CYS A 797 -62.61 -16.54 -18.41
CA CYS A 797 -62.54 -17.15 -19.74
C CYS A 797 -63.73 -16.74 -20.64
N ALA A 798 -64.93 -16.57 -20.08
CA ALA A 798 -66.12 -16.20 -20.83
C ALA A 798 -66.19 -14.71 -21.23
N TYR A 799 -65.97 -13.80 -20.27
CA TYR A 799 -66.28 -12.38 -20.42
C TYR A 799 -65.06 -11.49 -20.73
N TYR A 800 -63.84 -12.00 -20.52
CA TYR A 800 -62.59 -11.31 -20.85
C TYR A 800 -61.94 -11.93 -22.10
N TYR A 801 -61.51 -11.05 -23.01
CA TYR A 801 -60.89 -11.41 -24.28
C TYR A 801 -59.69 -10.50 -24.56
N HIS A 802 -58.67 -11.06 -25.21
CA HIS A 802 -57.48 -10.34 -25.66
C HIS A 802 -57.62 -9.95 -27.14
N PRO A 803 -58.04 -8.70 -27.48
CA PRO A 803 -57.77 -8.18 -28.81
C PRO A 803 -56.24 -8.02 -28.98
N GLY A 804 -55.74 -8.15 -30.21
CA GLY A 804 -54.30 -8.18 -30.52
C GLY A 804 -53.52 -6.91 -30.15
N ASP A 805 -54.19 -5.83 -29.74
CA ASP A 805 -53.61 -4.53 -29.38
C ASP A 805 -53.20 -4.42 -27.89
N GLY A 806 -53.12 -5.53 -27.15
CA GLY A 806 -52.65 -5.56 -25.76
C GLY A 806 -53.57 -4.93 -24.70
N LYS A 807 -54.62 -4.19 -25.09
CA LYS A 807 -55.63 -3.63 -24.17
C LYS A 807 -56.78 -4.62 -23.94
N ARG A 808 -56.81 -5.26 -22.77
CA ARG A 808 -57.93 -6.09 -22.30
C ARG A 808 -59.20 -5.22 -22.23
N LYS A 809 -60.30 -5.71 -22.80
CA LYS A 809 -61.64 -5.08 -22.71
C LYS A 809 -62.65 -6.09 -22.20
N GLU A 810 -63.38 -5.70 -21.16
CA GLU A 810 -64.55 -6.44 -20.68
C GLU A 810 -65.69 -6.33 -21.71
N LYS A 811 -66.26 -7.47 -22.13
CA LYS A 811 -67.46 -7.46 -22.96
C LYS A 811 -68.71 -7.38 -22.07
N LYS A 812 -69.14 -6.15 -21.73
CA LYS A 812 -70.45 -5.91 -21.13
C LYS A 812 -71.57 -6.05 -22.17
N THR A 813 -71.86 -7.28 -22.58
CA THR A 813 -73.01 -7.60 -23.45
C THR A 813 -73.31 -9.09 -23.43
N GLU A 814 -74.57 -9.41 -23.15
CA GLU A 814 -75.20 -10.75 -23.22
C GLU A 814 -74.64 -11.83 -22.28
N THR A 815 -75.38 -12.07 -21.19
CA THR A 815 -75.26 -13.24 -20.31
C THR A 815 -75.34 -14.52 -21.13
N ILE A 816 -74.28 -15.32 -21.14
CA ILE A 816 -74.19 -16.53 -21.94
C ILE A 816 -74.99 -17.66 -21.24
N PRO A 817 -76.19 -18.08 -21.70
CA PRO A 817 -77.16 -18.77 -20.84
C PRO A 817 -76.78 -20.19 -20.40
N TRP A 818 -75.81 -20.82 -21.05
CA TRP A 818 -75.29 -22.14 -20.65
C TRP A 818 -74.29 -22.05 -19.49
N ILE A 819 -73.63 -20.89 -19.29
CA ILE A 819 -72.64 -20.68 -18.22
C ILE A 819 -73.35 -20.57 -16.87
N GLU A 820 -74.45 -19.82 -16.80
CA GLU A 820 -75.27 -19.68 -15.59
C GLU A 820 -75.87 -21.02 -15.13
N LYS A 821 -76.16 -21.93 -16.06
CA LYS A 821 -76.59 -23.31 -15.73
C LYS A 821 -75.48 -24.19 -15.15
N LEU A 822 -74.21 -23.88 -15.41
CA LEU A 822 -73.06 -24.66 -14.93
C LEU A 822 -72.42 -24.08 -13.66
N LEU A 823 -72.44 -22.75 -13.47
CA LEU A 823 -71.83 -22.09 -12.31
C LEU A 823 -72.22 -22.73 -10.95
N PRO A 824 -73.50 -23.07 -10.66
CA PRO A 824 -73.88 -23.66 -9.37
C PRO A 824 -73.30 -25.06 -9.10
N ARG A 825 -72.84 -25.78 -10.14
CA ARG A 825 -72.25 -27.12 -10.04
C ARG A 825 -70.75 -27.08 -9.77
N MET A 826 -70.11 -25.92 -9.93
CA MET A 826 -68.67 -25.74 -9.73
C MET A 826 -68.36 -25.32 -8.29
N LYS A 827 -68.13 -26.27 -7.39
CA LYS A 827 -67.70 -25.98 -6.00
C LYS A 827 -66.20 -26.19 -5.74
N ASN A 828 -65.48 -26.78 -6.70
CA ASN A 828 -64.06 -27.07 -6.54
C ASN A 828 -63.21 -25.79 -6.72
N GLU A 829 -62.06 -25.78 -6.06
CA GLU A 829 -61.01 -24.76 -6.21
C GLU A 829 -59.82 -25.36 -6.95
N ILE A 830 -59.13 -24.53 -7.73
CA ILE A 830 -57.85 -24.86 -8.37
C ILE A 830 -56.73 -24.39 -7.44
N LEU A 831 -55.76 -25.26 -7.19
CA LEU A 831 -54.61 -24.96 -6.33
C LEU A 831 -53.44 -24.51 -7.19
N VAL A 832 -52.85 -23.37 -6.86
CA VAL A 832 -51.70 -22.79 -7.55
C VAL A 832 -50.50 -22.79 -6.60
N ARG A 833 -49.45 -23.53 -6.96
CA ARG A 833 -48.27 -23.77 -6.13
C ARG A 833 -47.02 -23.30 -6.85
N SER A 834 -46.15 -22.59 -6.13
CA SER A 834 -44.73 -22.46 -6.49
C SER A 834 -44.01 -23.78 -6.20
N PHE A 835 -43.27 -24.31 -7.16
CA PHE A 835 -42.55 -25.59 -7.08
C PHE A 835 -41.08 -25.39 -7.49
N GLY A 836 -40.17 -26.25 -7.00
CA GLY A 836 -38.73 -26.17 -7.28
C GLY A 836 -37.94 -25.15 -6.43
N TRP A 837 -38.60 -24.37 -5.56
CA TRP A 837 -37.95 -23.34 -4.73
C TRP A 837 -36.91 -23.88 -3.73
N TRP A 838 -36.97 -25.16 -3.37
CA TRP A 838 -35.98 -25.85 -2.51
C TRP A 838 -34.69 -26.25 -3.22
N ASN A 839 -34.58 -26.08 -4.55
CA ASN A 839 -33.41 -26.53 -5.31
C ASN A 839 -32.19 -25.59 -5.24
N CYS A 840 -32.19 -24.59 -4.34
CA CYS A 840 -31.03 -23.77 -3.94
C CYS A 840 -30.09 -23.37 -5.10
N GLY A 841 -30.64 -22.70 -6.11
CA GLY A 841 -29.89 -22.20 -7.28
C GLY A 841 -29.49 -23.25 -8.34
N ARG A 842 -29.82 -24.53 -8.17
CA ARG A 842 -29.52 -25.62 -9.13
C ARG A 842 -30.67 -26.01 -10.06
N GLY A 843 -31.88 -25.48 -9.82
CA GLY A 843 -33.05 -25.72 -10.66
C GLY A 843 -33.93 -24.48 -10.71
N GLU A 844 -34.67 -24.34 -11.81
CA GLU A 844 -35.64 -23.26 -12.00
C GLU A 844 -36.90 -23.49 -11.15
N CYS A 845 -37.46 -22.41 -10.62
CA CYS A 845 -38.77 -22.44 -9.99
C CYS A 845 -39.86 -22.38 -11.06
N TYR A 846 -40.93 -23.14 -10.89
CA TYR A 846 -42.06 -23.16 -11.83
C TYR A 846 -43.38 -23.14 -11.08
N VAL A 847 -44.46 -22.82 -11.80
CA VAL A 847 -45.82 -22.74 -11.24
C VAL A 847 -46.60 -23.98 -11.65
N VAL A 848 -47.20 -24.66 -10.68
CA VAL A 848 -48.09 -25.80 -10.91
C VAL A 848 -49.52 -25.41 -10.54
N PHE A 849 -50.43 -25.46 -11.51
CA PHE A 849 -51.88 -25.32 -11.29
C PHE A 849 -52.49 -26.73 -11.25
N GLN A 850 -53.29 -27.05 -10.23
CA GLN A 850 -53.90 -28.37 -10.04
C GLN A 850 -55.43 -28.24 -9.94
N ASP A 851 -56.16 -28.87 -10.88
CA ASP A 851 -57.62 -28.96 -10.89
C ASP A 851 -58.07 -30.41 -10.66
N ARG A 852 -59.14 -30.60 -9.88
CA ARG A 852 -59.76 -31.92 -9.63
C ARG A 852 -60.85 -32.17 -10.68
N ILE A 853 -60.77 -33.32 -11.35
CA ILE A 853 -61.63 -33.66 -12.48
C ILE A 853 -62.17 -35.08 -12.31
N ASP A 854 -63.49 -35.19 -12.27
CA ASP A 854 -64.17 -36.50 -12.23
C ASP A 854 -64.01 -37.20 -13.59
N CYS A 855 -63.06 -38.14 -13.66
CA CYS A 855 -62.71 -38.93 -14.85
C CYS A 855 -63.43 -40.28 -14.94
N GLU A 856 -64.23 -40.68 -13.93
CA GLU A 856 -64.91 -41.98 -13.83
C GLU A 856 -65.79 -42.37 -15.04
N ARG A 857 -66.14 -41.41 -15.90
CA ARG A 857 -67.00 -41.58 -17.09
C ARG A 857 -66.27 -41.19 -18.38
N MET A 858 -64.97 -41.48 -18.48
CA MET A 858 -64.16 -41.16 -19.67
C MET A 858 -63.22 -42.31 -20.06
N THR A 859 -63.06 -42.50 -21.36
CA THR A 859 -62.05 -43.37 -21.96
C THR A 859 -60.85 -42.51 -22.38
N LEU A 860 -59.83 -42.47 -21.53
CA LEU A 860 -58.64 -41.65 -21.71
C LEU A 860 -57.49 -42.48 -22.28
N GLN A 861 -56.70 -41.86 -23.17
CA GLN A 861 -55.48 -42.46 -23.72
C GLN A 861 -54.40 -42.60 -22.63
N GLU A 862 -53.33 -43.35 -22.90
CA GLU A 862 -52.21 -43.53 -21.95
C GLU A 862 -51.06 -42.54 -22.17
N ASP A 863 -51.00 -41.90 -23.33
CA ASP A 863 -50.00 -40.89 -23.67
C ASP A 863 -50.27 -39.54 -22.96
N ASP A 864 -49.20 -38.77 -22.73
CA ASP A 864 -49.29 -37.42 -22.16
C ASP A 864 -50.12 -36.47 -23.05
N ILE A 865 -50.80 -35.51 -22.42
CA ILE A 865 -51.67 -34.55 -23.11
C ILE A 865 -50.83 -33.52 -23.85
N GLU A 866 -49.84 -32.95 -23.18
CA GLU A 866 -48.89 -31.95 -23.66
C GLU A 866 -47.71 -31.93 -22.67
N ASP A 867 -46.51 -31.55 -23.09
CA ASP A 867 -45.29 -31.60 -22.26
C ASP A 867 -45.43 -30.87 -20.90
N HIS A 868 -46.34 -29.89 -20.81
CA HIS A 868 -46.64 -29.12 -19.60
C HIS A 868 -47.94 -29.52 -18.88
N ILE A 869 -48.69 -30.54 -19.34
CA ILE A 869 -50.00 -30.94 -18.81
C ILE A 869 -50.01 -32.44 -18.50
N SER A 870 -49.93 -32.80 -17.21
CA SER A 870 -49.96 -34.18 -16.74
C SER A 870 -51.28 -34.55 -16.06
N LEU A 871 -51.71 -35.80 -16.26
CA LEU A 871 -52.93 -36.35 -15.67
C LEU A 871 -52.59 -37.44 -14.65
N ASP A 872 -52.87 -37.19 -13.37
CA ASP A 872 -52.85 -38.22 -12.34
C ASP A 872 -54.20 -38.95 -12.31
N LYS A 873 -54.21 -40.17 -12.88
CA LYS A 873 -55.38 -41.05 -12.92
C LYS A 873 -55.78 -41.58 -11.53
N VAL A 874 -54.88 -41.60 -10.54
CA VAL A 874 -55.12 -42.12 -9.18
C VAL A 874 -55.75 -41.06 -8.27
N ASN A 875 -55.25 -39.82 -8.32
CA ASN A 875 -55.77 -38.72 -7.49
C ASN A 875 -56.86 -37.88 -8.20
N HIS A 876 -57.22 -38.21 -9.44
CA HIS A 876 -58.19 -37.48 -10.27
C HIS A 876 -57.84 -35.98 -10.42
N THR A 877 -56.56 -35.68 -10.63
CA THR A 877 -56.03 -34.32 -10.77
C THR A 877 -55.28 -34.12 -12.08
N ILE A 878 -55.59 -33.04 -12.79
CA ILE A 878 -54.72 -32.54 -13.87
C ILE A 878 -53.82 -31.45 -13.31
N SER A 879 -52.52 -31.55 -13.60
CA SER A 879 -51.50 -30.58 -13.23
C SER A 879 -50.94 -29.87 -14.46
N PHE A 880 -51.01 -28.54 -14.48
CA PHE A 880 -50.45 -27.69 -15.54
C PHE A 880 -49.17 -27.02 -15.01
N THR A 881 -48.04 -27.18 -15.69
CA THR A 881 -46.71 -26.84 -15.17
C THR A 881 -46.01 -25.79 -16.05
N TYR A 882 -45.91 -24.55 -15.57
CA TYR A 882 -45.35 -23.43 -16.34
C TYR A 882 -43.99 -22.97 -15.80
N ALA A 883 -42.94 -23.11 -16.61
CA ALA A 883 -41.61 -22.59 -16.32
C ALA A 883 -41.52 -21.06 -16.48
N ASN A 884 -42.21 -20.48 -17.48
CA ASN A 884 -42.29 -19.03 -17.61
C ASN A 884 -43.35 -18.46 -16.65
N ILE A 885 -42.88 -17.95 -15.52
CA ILE A 885 -43.74 -17.43 -14.46
C ILE A 885 -44.45 -16.13 -14.89
N ASP A 886 -43.85 -15.28 -15.74
CA ASP A 886 -44.34 -13.91 -15.99
C ASP A 886 -45.62 -13.83 -16.83
N ASN A 887 -46.01 -14.92 -17.51
CA ASN A 887 -47.24 -15.01 -18.29
C ASN A 887 -48.04 -16.29 -18.00
N CYS A 888 -47.78 -16.95 -16.86
CA CYS A 888 -48.33 -18.26 -16.56
C CYS A 888 -49.86 -18.25 -16.37
N VAL A 889 -50.44 -17.19 -15.79
CA VAL A 889 -51.89 -17.09 -15.56
C VAL A 889 -52.66 -17.02 -16.89
N ASP A 890 -52.19 -16.23 -17.85
CA ASP A 890 -52.84 -16.10 -19.17
C ASP A 890 -52.71 -17.39 -20.00
N GLN A 891 -51.55 -18.07 -19.95
CA GLN A 891 -51.36 -19.38 -20.59
C GLN A 891 -52.28 -20.43 -19.96
N PHE A 892 -52.30 -20.51 -18.63
CA PHE A 892 -53.19 -21.38 -17.87
C PHE A 892 -54.66 -21.16 -18.21
N LEU A 893 -55.14 -19.92 -18.27
CA LEU A 893 -56.55 -19.62 -18.59
C LEU A 893 -56.95 -20.14 -19.99
N ASN A 894 -56.04 -20.10 -20.97
CA ASN A 894 -56.28 -20.62 -22.32
C ASN A 894 -56.27 -22.15 -22.38
N ASP A 895 -55.31 -22.79 -21.70
CA ASP A 895 -55.19 -24.25 -21.64
C ASP A 895 -56.34 -24.87 -20.84
N TRP A 896 -56.67 -24.27 -19.71
CA TRP A 896 -57.78 -24.67 -18.87
C TRP A 896 -59.12 -24.46 -19.57
N GLU A 897 -59.36 -23.35 -20.30
CA GLU A 897 -60.57 -23.18 -21.12
C GLU A 897 -60.70 -24.32 -22.15
N ARG A 898 -59.61 -24.61 -22.88
CA ARG A 898 -59.57 -25.66 -23.91
C ARG A 898 -59.89 -27.04 -23.34
N ILE A 899 -59.18 -27.45 -22.29
CA ILE A 899 -59.38 -28.76 -21.66
C ILE A 899 -60.75 -28.84 -20.99
N PHE A 900 -61.21 -27.78 -20.33
CA PHE A 900 -62.52 -27.75 -19.69
C PHE A 900 -63.67 -27.91 -20.69
N MET A 901 -63.59 -27.24 -21.85
CA MET A 901 -64.57 -27.35 -22.91
C MET A 901 -64.60 -28.76 -23.52
N MET A 902 -63.43 -29.36 -23.77
CA MET A 902 -63.35 -30.73 -24.26
C MET A 902 -63.82 -31.77 -23.24
N ILE A 903 -63.53 -31.59 -21.94
CA ILE A 903 -64.05 -32.41 -20.83
C ILE A 903 -65.58 -32.39 -20.78
N ASN A 904 -66.19 -31.21 -20.92
CA ASN A 904 -67.65 -31.08 -20.87
C ASN A 904 -68.34 -31.79 -22.06
N LEU A 905 -67.67 -31.85 -23.20
CA LEU A 905 -68.16 -32.54 -24.40
C LEU A 905 -67.88 -34.06 -24.33
N SER A 906 -66.70 -34.50 -23.89
CA SER A 906 -66.37 -35.92 -23.74
C SER A 906 -67.17 -36.63 -22.65
N ARG A 907 -67.61 -35.91 -21.60
CA ARG A 907 -68.59 -36.43 -20.60
C ARG A 907 -69.89 -36.95 -21.23
N GLN A 908 -70.28 -36.42 -22.38
CA GLN A 908 -71.53 -36.80 -23.05
C GLN A 908 -71.41 -38.13 -23.81
N VAL A 909 -70.19 -38.54 -24.19
CA VAL A 909 -69.91 -39.79 -24.94
C VAL A 909 -70.44 -41.03 -24.22
N HIS A 910 -70.41 -41.04 -22.90
CA HIS A 910 -70.89 -42.15 -22.07
C HIS A 910 -72.42 -42.08 -21.79
N SER A 911 -73.16 -41.25 -22.54
CA SER A 911 -74.62 -41.20 -22.47
C SER A 911 -75.25 -42.50 -22.98
N VAL A 912 -76.25 -42.99 -22.24
CA VAL A 912 -77.05 -44.17 -22.60
C VAL A 912 -77.68 -44.04 -24.00
N TRP A 913 -77.90 -42.82 -24.49
CA TRP A 913 -78.43 -42.58 -25.84
C TRP A 913 -77.58 -43.21 -26.95
N PHE A 914 -76.24 -43.16 -26.84
CA PHE A 914 -75.34 -43.69 -27.88
C PHE A 914 -75.37 -45.22 -28.01
N THR A 915 -75.84 -45.95 -26.99
CA THR A 915 -75.99 -47.41 -27.07
C THR A 915 -76.94 -47.87 -28.18
N LYS A 916 -77.86 -46.99 -28.63
CA LYS A 916 -78.78 -47.27 -29.76
C LYS A 916 -78.07 -47.38 -31.11
N TYR A 917 -76.88 -46.80 -31.25
CA TYR A 917 -76.11 -46.75 -32.50
C TYR A 917 -74.76 -47.49 -32.39
N LYS A 918 -74.61 -48.40 -31.41
CA LYS A 918 -73.33 -49.07 -31.07
C LYS A 918 -72.66 -49.79 -32.26
N ASP A 919 -73.44 -50.29 -33.22
CA ASP A 919 -72.93 -50.98 -34.41
C ASP A 919 -72.53 -50.04 -35.56
N GLN A 920 -72.83 -48.74 -35.44
CA GLN A 920 -72.57 -47.71 -36.45
C GLN A 920 -71.69 -46.57 -35.95
N LEU A 921 -71.57 -46.38 -34.63
CA LEU A 921 -70.88 -45.27 -33.98
C LEU A 921 -69.84 -45.80 -32.98
N THR A 922 -68.56 -45.52 -33.20
CA THR A 922 -67.47 -45.86 -32.26
C THR A 922 -66.66 -44.63 -31.90
N PHE A 923 -66.50 -44.38 -30.61
CA PHE A 923 -65.65 -43.30 -30.08
C PHE A 923 -64.25 -43.84 -29.79
N GLN A 924 -63.21 -43.10 -30.19
CA GLN A 924 -61.84 -43.43 -29.82
C GLN A 924 -61.50 -42.85 -28.43
N PRO A 925 -60.50 -43.42 -27.71
CA PRO A 925 -60.00 -42.83 -26.48
C PRO A 925 -59.55 -41.38 -26.71
N THR A 926 -59.90 -40.47 -25.81
CA THR A 926 -59.62 -39.04 -26.00
C THR A 926 -58.38 -38.60 -25.25
N ASN A 927 -57.44 -37.94 -25.94
CA ASN A 927 -56.34 -37.22 -25.29
C ASN A 927 -56.71 -35.78 -24.89
N LEU A 928 -57.98 -35.55 -24.51
CA LEU A 928 -58.59 -34.27 -24.06
C LEU A 928 -58.41 -33.01 -24.95
N GLN A 929 -57.62 -33.05 -26.03
CA GLN A 929 -57.47 -31.97 -27.01
C GLN A 929 -58.45 -32.12 -28.19
N LYS A 930 -58.66 -33.36 -28.63
CA LYS A 930 -59.52 -33.74 -29.74
C LYS A 930 -60.43 -34.90 -29.33
N LEU A 931 -61.70 -34.87 -29.74
CA LEU A 931 -62.62 -36.01 -29.70
C LEU A 931 -62.76 -36.56 -31.11
N LEU A 932 -62.37 -37.81 -31.33
CA LEU A 932 -62.50 -38.51 -32.61
C LEU A 932 -63.51 -39.65 -32.48
N PHE A 933 -64.48 -39.69 -33.39
CA PHE A 933 -65.40 -40.80 -33.53
C PHE A 933 -65.62 -41.19 -35.00
N ILE A 934 -65.92 -42.47 -35.20
CA ILE A 934 -66.28 -43.07 -36.49
C ILE A 934 -67.79 -43.25 -36.50
N TYR A 935 -68.46 -42.83 -37.57
CA TYR A 935 -69.90 -43.01 -37.77
C TYR A 935 -70.19 -43.64 -39.14
N ALA A 936 -71.31 -44.35 -39.23
CA ALA A 936 -71.71 -45.14 -40.40
C ALA A 936 -70.60 -46.08 -40.95
N LYS A 937 -69.74 -46.59 -40.05
CA LYS A 937 -68.60 -47.49 -40.31
C LYS A 937 -67.47 -46.97 -41.22
N GLN A 938 -67.68 -45.93 -42.02
CA GLN A 938 -66.70 -45.43 -43.00
C GLN A 938 -66.27 -43.98 -42.78
N TYR A 939 -67.04 -43.17 -42.06
CA TYR A 939 -66.80 -41.74 -41.91
C TYR A 939 -66.23 -41.39 -40.54
N THR A 940 -65.28 -40.46 -40.49
CA THR A 940 -64.67 -39.97 -39.25
C THR A 940 -65.04 -38.50 -39.00
N CYS A 941 -65.24 -38.15 -37.74
CA CYS A 941 -65.45 -36.78 -37.29
C CYS A 941 -64.52 -36.49 -36.11
N THR A 942 -63.71 -35.45 -36.25
CA THR A 942 -62.82 -34.94 -35.20
C THR A 942 -63.32 -33.59 -34.73
N ILE A 943 -63.58 -33.44 -33.44
CA ILE A 943 -63.98 -32.18 -32.81
C ILE A 943 -62.83 -31.69 -31.94
N HIS A 944 -62.47 -30.41 -32.03
CA HIS A 944 -61.49 -29.77 -31.15
C HIS A 944 -61.89 -28.34 -30.79
N TRP A 945 -61.39 -27.82 -29.66
CA TRP A 945 -61.68 -26.45 -29.23
C TRP A 945 -60.61 -25.47 -29.73
N THR A 946 -61.01 -24.50 -30.56
CA THR A 946 -60.10 -23.48 -31.07
C THR A 946 -60.02 -22.29 -30.12
N SER A 947 -58.84 -22.11 -29.50
CA SER A 947 -58.53 -20.93 -28.70
C SER A 947 -58.14 -19.73 -29.59
N SER A 948 -58.09 -18.55 -28.99
CA SER A 948 -57.98 -17.22 -29.60
C SER A 948 -56.62 -16.87 -30.25
N ALA A 949 -55.86 -17.86 -30.71
CA ALA A 949 -54.67 -17.61 -31.51
C ALA A 949 -55.06 -17.19 -32.94
N LYS A 950 -54.69 -15.96 -33.34
CA LYS A 950 -54.86 -15.41 -34.70
C LYS A 950 -56.30 -15.01 -35.12
N GLY A 951 -57.03 -14.33 -34.23
CA GLY A 951 -58.26 -13.57 -34.60
C GLY A 951 -59.48 -14.42 -34.98
N ARG A 952 -59.46 -15.73 -34.71
CA ARG A 952 -60.61 -16.61 -34.86
C ARG A 952 -61.49 -16.55 -33.61
N SER A 953 -62.80 -16.72 -33.76
CA SER A 953 -63.73 -16.78 -32.64
C SER A 953 -63.53 -18.06 -31.81
N ARG A 954 -63.61 -17.95 -30.47
CA ARG A 954 -63.60 -19.08 -29.52
C ARG A 954 -64.75 -20.04 -29.83
N ARG A 955 -64.46 -21.20 -30.43
CA ARG A 955 -65.48 -22.17 -30.84
C ARG A 955 -64.94 -23.59 -31.01
N TYR A 956 -65.82 -24.58 -30.91
CA TYR A 956 -65.58 -25.93 -31.42
C TYR A 956 -65.39 -25.87 -32.93
N ASP A 957 -64.30 -26.47 -33.40
CA ASP A 957 -64.04 -26.71 -34.81
C ASP A 957 -64.20 -28.20 -35.12
N ILE A 958 -64.49 -28.51 -36.39
CA ILE A 958 -64.85 -29.85 -36.85
C ILE A 958 -64.02 -30.19 -38.08
N GLU A 959 -63.40 -31.36 -38.08
CA GLU A 959 -62.62 -31.93 -39.17
C GLU A 959 -63.23 -33.29 -39.56
N PHE A 960 -63.76 -33.39 -40.79
CA PHE A 960 -64.35 -34.62 -41.33
C PHE A 960 -63.32 -35.39 -42.16
N GLY A 961 -63.35 -36.72 -42.07
CA GLY A 961 -62.51 -37.62 -42.87
C GLY A 961 -63.17 -38.96 -43.15
N VAL A 962 -62.40 -39.89 -43.70
CA VAL A 962 -62.78 -41.27 -44.04
C VAL A 962 -61.81 -42.25 -43.38
N VAL A 963 -62.31 -43.42 -42.98
CA VAL A 963 -61.50 -44.47 -42.34
C VAL A 963 -60.47 -45.01 -43.33
N GLY A 964 -59.19 -44.71 -43.09
CA GLY A 964 -58.06 -45.22 -43.86
C GLY A 964 -57.12 -44.16 -44.45
N GLU A 965 -57.53 -42.89 -44.51
CA GLU A 965 -56.68 -41.79 -45.00
C GLU A 965 -56.00 -41.02 -43.85
N PRO A 966 -54.67 -40.80 -43.87
CA PRO A 966 -54.00 -39.92 -42.91
C PRO A 966 -54.26 -38.45 -43.24
N SER A 967 -54.58 -37.65 -42.22
CA SER A 967 -55.15 -36.29 -42.31
C SER A 967 -54.25 -35.16 -42.86
N ASN A 968 -53.12 -35.48 -43.51
CA ASN A 968 -52.06 -34.50 -43.80
C ASN A 968 -51.93 -34.03 -45.28
N ASN A 969 -52.70 -34.57 -46.22
CA ASN A 969 -52.62 -34.16 -47.64
C ASN A 969 -53.60 -33.02 -47.99
N LYS A 970 -53.14 -31.77 -47.83
CA LYS A 970 -53.83 -30.59 -48.34
C LYS A 970 -53.49 -30.32 -49.82
N SER A 971 -54.07 -31.09 -50.74
CA SER A 971 -54.04 -30.73 -52.17
C SER A 971 -55.13 -31.41 -53.02
N ASN A 972 -55.87 -30.59 -53.76
CA ASN A 972 -56.58 -30.88 -55.02
C ASN A 972 -57.74 -31.90 -55.04
N ALA A 973 -58.94 -31.33 -55.17
CA ALA A 973 -60.01 -31.67 -56.12
C ALA A 973 -60.32 -33.14 -56.50
N LEU A 974 -61.59 -33.51 -56.29
CA LEU A 974 -62.36 -34.48 -57.07
C LEU A 974 -61.86 -35.94 -57.07
N SER A 975 -61.95 -36.58 -55.90
CA SER A 975 -62.15 -38.04 -55.79
C SER A 975 -63.50 -38.34 -55.13
N ALA A 976 -64.12 -39.47 -55.48
CA ALA A 976 -65.39 -39.94 -54.90
C ALA A 976 -65.24 -40.52 -53.47
N SER A 977 -64.21 -40.09 -52.72
CA SER A 977 -63.82 -40.65 -51.41
C SER A 977 -63.84 -39.63 -50.27
N SER A 978 -64.43 -38.44 -50.45
CA SER A 978 -64.52 -37.42 -49.39
C SER A 978 -65.81 -37.52 -48.58
N ASN A 979 -65.72 -37.31 -47.26
CA ASN A 979 -66.85 -37.37 -46.33
C ASN A 979 -67.93 -36.33 -46.67
N PRO A 980 -69.17 -36.72 -47.04
CA PRO A 980 -70.14 -35.81 -47.66
C PRO A 980 -70.57 -34.64 -46.75
N HIS A 981 -70.42 -34.76 -45.43
CA HIS A 981 -70.71 -33.68 -44.48
C HIS A 981 -69.74 -32.48 -44.59
N TRP A 982 -68.65 -32.57 -45.35
CA TRP A 982 -67.78 -31.42 -45.63
C TRP A 982 -68.56 -30.26 -46.27
N LYS A 983 -69.58 -30.55 -47.09
CA LYS A 983 -70.45 -29.54 -47.74
C LYS A 983 -71.29 -28.73 -46.73
N ILE A 984 -71.67 -29.32 -45.60
CA ILE A 984 -72.53 -28.71 -44.56
C ILE A 984 -71.69 -28.31 -43.31
N LEU A 985 -70.36 -28.36 -43.41
CA LEU A 985 -69.42 -28.10 -42.30
C LEU A 985 -69.66 -26.79 -41.55
N THR A 986 -70.05 -25.70 -42.24
CA THR A 986 -70.35 -24.42 -41.61
C THR A 986 -71.57 -24.50 -40.69
N GLN A 987 -72.69 -25.01 -41.20
CA GLN A 987 -73.94 -25.15 -40.43
C GLN A 987 -73.78 -26.15 -39.28
N LEU A 988 -73.12 -27.28 -39.52
CA LEU A 988 -72.81 -28.28 -38.48
C LEU A 988 -71.92 -27.70 -37.37
N ARG A 989 -70.95 -26.85 -37.72
CA ARG A 989 -70.11 -26.12 -36.75
C ARG A 989 -70.92 -25.12 -35.94
N ASP A 990 -71.80 -24.36 -36.57
CA ASP A 990 -72.60 -23.35 -35.88
C ASP A 990 -73.62 -24.01 -34.93
N ILE A 991 -74.29 -25.09 -35.34
CA ILE A 991 -75.19 -25.90 -34.50
C ILE A 991 -74.48 -26.48 -33.27
N LEU A 992 -73.26 -27.05 -33.46
CA LEU A 992 -72.47 -27.58 -32.35
C LEU A 992 -72.10 -26.49 -31.34
N ASN A 993 -71.84 -25.27 -31.80
CA ASN A 993 -71.43 -24.15 -30.94
C ASN A 993 -72.59 -23.44 -30.24
N GLU A 994 -73.76 -23.40 -30.87
CA GLU A 994 -75.01 -22.90 -30.30
C GLU A 994 -75.52 -23.84 -29.20
N LYS A 995 -75.66 -25.14 -29.50
CA LYS A 995 -76.31 -26.10 -28.60
C LYS A 995 -75.35 -26.85 -27.67
N ARG A 996 -74.09 -27.04 -28.08
CA ARG A 996 -73.01 -27.69 -27.28
C ARG A 996 -73.38 -29.08 -26.75
N ASP A 997 -74.25 -29.75 -27.48
CA ASP A 997 -74.79 -31.07 -27.20
C ASP A 997 -74.30 -32.04 -28.28
N LEU A 998 -73.42 -32.97 -27.89
CA LEU A 998 -72.85 -33.99 -28.75
C LEU A 998 -73.92 -35.00 -29.20
N ILE A 999 -74.92 -35.28 -28.37
CA ILE A 999 -76.02 -36.19 -28.69
C ILE A 999 -76.82 -35.60 -29.85
N TYR A 1000 -77.22 -34.33 -29.72
CA TYR A 1000 -77.95 -33.62 -30.76
C TYR A 1000 -77.13 -33.44 -32.05
N PHE A 1001 -75.83 -33.15 -31.93
CA PHE A 1001 -74.92 -33.07 -33.07
C PHE A 1001 -74.82 -34.38 -33.85
N VAL A 1002 -74.59 -35.50 -33.16
CA VAL A 1002 -74.52 -36.84 -33.78
C VAL A 1002 -75.88 -37.26 -34.35
N GLN A 1003 -77.00 -36.89 -33.72
CA GLN A 1003 -78.33 -37.13 -34.27
C GLN A 1003 -78.55 -36.41 -35.62
N ILE A 1004 -78.01 -35.19 -35.78
CA ILE A 1004 -78.05 -34.48 -37.06
C ILE A 1004 -77.13 -35.12 -38.09
N LEU A 1005 -75.94 -35.59 -37.72
CA LEU A 1005 -75.07 -36.33 -38.64
C LEU A 1005 -75.80 -37.56 -39.22
N PHE A 1006 -76.46 -38.36 -38.38
CA PHE A 1006 -77.20 -39.54 -38.86
C PHE A 1006 -78.47 -39.18 -39.68
N HIS A 1007 -79.17 -38.09 -39.39
CA HIS A 1007 -80.32 -37.65 -40.20
C HIS A 1007 -79.90 -37.08 -41.57
N THR A 1008 -78.81 -36.32 -41.63
CA THR A 1008 -78.38 -35.64 -42.87
C THR A 1008 -77.54 -36.53 -43.79
N LEU A 1009 -76.98 -37.65 -43.29
CA LEU A 1009 -76.16 -38.55 -44.09
C LEU A 1009 -76.89 -39.19 -45.30
N PRO A 1010 -78.13 -39.72 -45.19
CA PRO A 1010 -78.84 -40.30 -46.34
C PRO A 1010 -79.13 -39.27 -47.42
N GLU A 1011 -79.67 -38.11 -47.04
CA GLU A 1011 -79.96 -36.99 -47.96
C GLU A 1011 -78.68 -36.53 -48.68
N LEU A 1012 -77.56 -36.43 -47.96
CA LEU A 1012 -76.28 -36.05 -48.53
C LEU A 1012 -75.66 -37.10 -49.47
N LEU A 1013 -75.98 -38.39 -49.30
CA LEU A 1013 -75.55 -39.45 -50.20
C LEU A 1013 -76.36 -39.47 -51.50
N GLU A 1014 -77.68 -39.18 -51.45
CA GLU A 1014 -78.51 -38.99 -52.65
C GLU A 1014 -78.06 -37.79 -53.51
N PHE A 1015 -77.44 -36.77 -52.91
CA PHE A 1015 -76.81 -35.64 -53.62
C PHE A 1015 -75.36 -35.88 -54.07
N VAL A 1016 -74.85 -37.11 -53.98
CA VAL A 1016 -73.47 -37.50 -54.33
C VAL A 1016 -73.41 -38.67 -55.32
N CYS A 1017 -74.48 -39.45 -55.46
CA CYS A 1017 -74.74 -40.33 -56.60
C CYS A 1017 -75.28 -39.56 -57.82
#